data_AF-A0A5C4L6H5-F1
#
_entry.id   AF-A0A5C4L6H5-F1
#
_cell.length_a   1.000
_cell.length_b   1.000
_cell.length_c   1.000
_cell.angle_alpha   90.00
_cell.angle_beta   90.00
_cell.angle_gamma   90.00
#
_symmetry.space_group_name_H-M   'P 1'
#
loop_
_entity.id
_entity.type
_entity.pdbx_description
1 polymer ?
#
loop_
_entity_poly.entity_id
_entity_poly.type
_entity_poly.pdbx_seq_one_letter_code
_entity_poly.pdbx_strand_id
1 'polypeptide(L)'
;MQWMFMLIGLLLGWLLDESFSAALLGALLGLAIGQTLRIARLGSQATDQQRQLEQAKVALQAVEQRLFLLEGASVRTTPPSVAPMPDAIVEPIIVAEQSSPTPDLVWELPPELEPISAVASETSQPLPADVWRLDAVTDEPAAPAQPAEPRGPNLIERGISAARNWLFGGNTVLRVGVVLLFFGLAFLLRYATEGMVVPIELRYAGVAAAALALLALGWWLRTRNSSYALILQGTGIAVLYLTVFAAMRLHPLLDPSAALGLLVAVTVFSAILAITQDALGLAAAAALGGFAAPILTSTGAGNHVALFSYFALLNAGILAIAWFKAWRLLNLIGFVGTFGIGFAWGLRSYAPELLWSTEPFLILFFLMYLGIGLLFARRKLLDIPDAPADGDREALLHWSARKGDYVDGTMLFGPPIMGFGLQFALVQHLEFAAAFSALALGVIYMGLARVLMGGRALLLGETCLALGVIFASLAIPLGLDARWTSAAWAVEGAGIFWLGLRQHRPFARAFALLLQLGSALAFLSQLRVGDSSLLDGAPLGALMLGIALLFSFYQLRKASAEQASPWERQGLPVLAALGLTFLYLLAPLFFLVQATAISWALAGLVTLFVGLRLQSRTFLFTAFAVQLLGGALFLLRLQGAGEDSAAVFSAGWTGLLSASVIGVALIGGMLLAARDEMVRGDVRLLRGLSVVLLAGLVLINLAVLFVLPWQTASAVWAASGLLIIWLSLYLKQRVSFVFGLLLQLIGGAAFLLAGPELLGPLSSEGLRPLAHGGFWTPLVLGLAALVGAWRLQLGNHASAFDALSLQRLSEVLLVWGAGWWALAWVSEVLRFAPLNLQATLLLLIAALSVALWTLLALRLKWPELGLLCTLLIPAAGLVLLAAWHARYHPAANFGWLAWVLVFAVHFFSLRRLAPMLPARALSTAHVLGCWLLIGVLALELRYGLLLLSEQYNAWRWLGWAILPSLYLLLAAAPRNWPWPVAAFPREYRLYAAAPLAVLMLAWFWLANGVSDGNAEPLPYVPLINPLELGLLFALFGVYVWSRHAVTQFALRKDYAEYATQLVAGVSLFAFCTALVTRAAHHWAGIPFELDLLLESMLVQAGLSIVWTLMALGLMIGGHLRHRREVWLIGAALIALVVAKLIFVELSNRGGLARIVSFIGVGVLLLVVGYFAPLPPKRVEAEPVADKPVPDTEGVSS
;
A
#
# COMPACT_ATOMS: atom_id res chain seq x y z
N MET A 1 -11.50 1.50 1.42
CA MET A 1 -12.93 1.84 1.60
C MET A 1 -13.29 3.20 1.00
N GLN A 2 -13.12 4.36 1.67
CA GLN A 2 -13.72 5.63 1.18
C GLN A 2 -13.30 6.00 -0.26
N TRP A 3 -11.99 5.95 -0.56
CA TRP A 3 -11.44 6.14 -1.92
C TRP A 3 -11.98 5.16 -2.97
N MET A 4 -12.42 3.96 -2.56
CA MET A 4 -12.98 2.95 -3.47
C MET A 4 -14.40 3.33 -3.89
N PHE A 5 -15.24 3.80 -2.95
CA PHE A 5 -16.55 4.35 -3.31
C PHE A 5 -16.44 5.63 -4.13
N MET A 6 -15.45 6.48 -3.85
CA MET A 6 -15.13 7.64 -4.70
C MET A 6 -14.73 7.24 -6.13
N LEU A 7 -13.87 6.23 -6.31
CA LEU A 7 -13.48 5.73 -7.63
C LEU A 7 -14.61 5.03 -8.39
N ILE A 8 -15.46 4.26 -7.69
CA ILE A 8 -16.67 3.65 -8.27
C ILE A 8 -17.65 4.74 -8.70
N GLY A 9 -17.86 5.77 -7.86
CA GLY A 9 -18.67 6.93 -8.19
C GLY A 9 -18.11 7.72 -9.38
N LEU A 10 -16.78 7.89 -9.47
CA LEU A 10 -16.11 8.55 -10.59
C LEU A 10 -16.31 7.78 -11.90
N LEU A 11 -16.12 6.45 -11.88
CA LEU A 11 -16.38 5.58 -13.02
C LEU A 11 -17.84 5.62 -13.45
N LEU A 12 -18.79 5.55 -12.51
CA LEU A 12 -20.23 5.64 -12.82
C LEU A 12 -20.59 7.01 -13.41
N GLY A 13 -20.07 8.10 -12.85
CA GLY A 13 -20.30 9.45 -13.37
C GLY A 13 -19.70 9.65 -14.77
N TRP A 14 -18.52 9.07 -15.04
CA TRP A 14 -17.92 9.07 -16.38
C TRP A 14 -18.76 8.24 -17.38
N LEU A 15 -19.20 7.04 -16.99
CA LEU A 15 -19.97 6.13 -17.83
C LEU A 15 -21.40 6.60 -18.15
N LEU A 16 -21.93 7.62 -17.46
CA LEU A 16 -23.30 8.11 -17.64
C LEU A 16 -23.44 9.22 -18.68
N ASP A 17 -22.39 10.02 -18.90
CA ASP A 17 -22.47 11.30 -19.61
C ASP A 17 -21.14 11.67 -20.34
N GLU A 18 -20.08 10.89 -20.13
CA GLU A 18 -18.67 11.14 -20.54
C GLU A 18 -18.09 12.52 -20.15
N SER A 19 -18.86 13.37 -19.46
CA SER A 19 -18.41 14.67 -18.99
C SER A 19 -17.60 14.56 -17.70
N PHE A 20 -16.51 15.35 -17.64
CA PHE A 20 -15.69 15.47 -16.43
C PHE A 20 -16.50 15.98 -15.23
N SER A 21 -17.54 16.80 -15.48
CA SER A 21 -18.53 17.24 -14.50
C SER A 21 -19.31 16.09 -13.87
N ALA A 22 -19.85 15.17 -14.68
CA ALA A 22 -20.59 14.01 -14.18
C ALA A 22 -19.67 13.05 -13.41
N ALA A 23 -18.45 12.81 -13.92
CA ALA A 23 -17.42 12.03 -13.22
C ALA A 23 -17.05 12.65 -11.86
N LEU A 24 -16.89 13.97 -11.77
CA LEU A 24 -16.59 14.67 -10.51
C LEU A 24 -17.76 14.61 -9.52
N LEU A 25 -19.00 14.82 -9.98
CA LEU A 25 -20.20 14.71 -9.15
C LEU A 25 -20.42 13.28 -8.63
N GLY A 26 -20.24 12.28 -9.50
CA GLY A 26 -20.26 10.87 -9.12
C GLY A 26 -19.16 10.53 -8.10
N ALA A 27 -17.94 11.05 -8.29
CA ALA A 27 -16.85 10.89 -7.33
C ALA A 27 -17.19 11.48 -5.95
N LEU A 28 -17.76 12.68 -5.92
CA LEU A 28 -18.18 13.37 -4.68
C LEU A 28 -19.32 12.63 -3.98
N LEU A 29 -20.32 12.13 -4.71
CA LEU A 29 -21.39 11.27 -4.17
C LEU A 29 -20.82 9.96 -3.59
N GLY A 30 -19.93 9.29 -4.31
CA GLY A 30 -19.24 8.09 -3.83
C GLY A 30 -18.42 8.35 -2.57
N LEU A 31 -17.72 9.49 -2.50
CA LEU A 31 -16.98 9.92 -1.30
C LEU A 31 -17.94 10.21 -0.14
N ALA A 32 -19.07 10.89 -0.38
CA ALA A 32 -20.09 11.18 0.62
C ALA A 32 -20.73 9.91 1.21
N ILE A 33 -21.08 8.93 0.37
CA ILE A 33 -21.54 7.60 0.81
C ILE A 33 -20.44 6.89 1.61
N GLY A 34 -19.19 6.99 1.15
CA GLY A 34 -18.02 6.51 1.89
C GLY A 34 -17.81 7.24 3.25
N GLN A 35 -18.31 8.46 3.42
CA GLN A 35 -18.28 9.21 4.68
C GLN A 35 -19.43 8.81 5.61
N THR A 36 -20.68 8.74 5.12
CA THR A 36 -21.83 8.36 5.94
C THR A 36 -21.70 6.94 6.49
N LEU A 37 -21.25 5.97 5.67
CA LEU A 37 -20.96 4.61 6.13
C LEU A 37 -19.82 4.55 7.18
N ARG A 38 -18.83 5.46 7.09
CA ARG A 38 -17.77 5.57 8.10
C ARG A 38 -18.29 6.21 9.39
N ILE A 39 -19.14 7.23 9.30
CA ILE A 39 -19.76 7.89 10.46
C ILE A 39 -20.70 6.93 11.18
N ALA A 40 -21.49 6.13 10.46
CA ALA A 40 -22.33 5.08 11.04
C ALA A 40 -21.50 4.02 11.80
N ARG A 41 -20.39 3.54 11.21
CA ARG A 41 -19.46 2.60 11.88
C ARG A 41 -18.74 3.22 13.08
N LEU A 42 -18.39 4.51 13.02
CA LEU A 42 -17.84 5.23 14.18
C LEU A 42 -18.90 5.43 15.27
N GLY A 43 -20.18 5.58 14.91
CA GLY A 43 -21.30 5.60 15.83
C GLY A 43 -21.45 4.28 16.58
N SER A 44 -21.48 3.15 15.86
CA SER A 44 -21.55 1.82 16.51
C SER A 44 -20.32 1.53 17.37
N GLN A 45 -19.11 1.83 16.86
CA GLN A 45 -17.87 1.69 17.65
C GLN A 45 -17.86 2.59 18.90
N ALA A 46 -18.43 3.80 18.83
CA ALA A 46 -18.56 4.68 20.00
C ALA A 46 -19.58 4.15 21.01
N THR A 47 -20.69 3.56 20.59
CA THR A 47 -21.65 2.91 21.51
C THR A 47 -21.09 1.63 22.14
N ASP A 48 -20.30 0.85 21.40
CA ASP A 48 -19.62 -0.34 21.92
C ASP A 48 -18.51 0.06 22.91
N GLN A 49 -17.74 1.11 22.60
CA GLN A 49 -16.78 1.68 23.54
C GLN A 49 -17.44 2.28 24.78
N GLN A 50 -18.61 2.94 24.64
CA GLN A 50 -19.35 3.45 25.79
C GLN A 50 -19.86 2.31 26.68
N ARG A 51 -20.39 1.23 26.10
CA ARG A 51 -20.75 0.00 26.84
C ARG A 51 -19.54 -0.60 27.55
N GLN A 52 -18.39 -0.71 26.89
CA GLN A 52 -17.15 -1.20 27.51
C GLN A 52 -16.68 -0.28 28.65
N LEU A 53 -16.88 1.04 28.54
CA LEU A 53 -16.51 2.02 29.57
C LEU A 53 -17.49 2.00 30.75
N GLU A 54 -18.77 1.76 30.51
CA GLU A 54 -19.78 1.52 31.55
C GLU A 54 -19.54 0.18 32.27
N GLN A 55 -19.27 -0.91 31.53
CA GLN A 55 -18.82 -2.19 32.10
C GLN A 55 -17.51 -2.05 32.90
N ALA A 56 -16.54 -1.29 32.41
CA ALA A 56 -15.29 -1.00 33.11
C ALA A 56 -15.52 -0.17 34.38
N LYS A 57 -16.47 0.79 34.38
CA LYS A 57 -16.88 1.51 35.60
C LYS A 57 -17.52 0.58 36.63
N VAL A 58 -18.44 -0.28 36.22
CA VAL A 58 -19.07 -1.26 37.12
C VAL A 58 -18.03 -2.23 37.67
N ALA A 59 -17.10 -2.71 36.84
CA ALA A 59 -15.98 -3.54 37.30
C ALA A 59 -15.04 -2.78 38.25
N LEU A 60 -14.75 -1.49 38.00
CA LEU A 60 -13.94 -0.67 38.89
C LEU A 60 -14.64 -0.44 40.23
N GLN A 61 -15.95 -0.18 40.24
CA GLN A 61 -16.75 -0.05 41.46
C GLN A 61 -16.84 -1.36 42.23
N ALA A 62 -16.92 -2.52 41.56
CA ALA A 62 -16.86 -3.82 42.21
C ALA A 62 -15.46 -4.12 42.80
N VAL A 63 -14.38 -3.64 42.16
CA VAL A 63 -13.02 -3.70 42.73
C VAL A 63 -12.89 -2.74 43.91
N GLU A 64 -13.39 -1.50 43.80
CA GLU A 64 -13.39 -0.49 44.86
C GLU A 64 -14.17 -0.96 46.10
N GLN A 65 -15.33 -1.60 45.92
CA GLN A 65 -16.08 -2.25 47.00
C GLN A 65 -15.31 -3.42 47.63
N ARG A 66 -14.65 -4.26 46.84
CA ARG A 66 -13.78 -5.33 47.38
C ARG A 66 -12.58 -4.77 48.14
N LEU A 67 -12.00 -3.67 47.67
CA LEU A 67 -10.85 -3.03 48.29
C LEU A 67 -11.26 -2.34 49.60
N PHE A 68 -12.41 -1.65 49.62
CA PHE A 68 -13.04 -1.12 50.84
C PHE A 68 -13.39 -2.22 51.86
N LEU A 69 -13.83 -3.41 51.42
CA LEU A 69 -14.04 -4.55 52.31
C LEU A 69 -12.73 -5.13 52.87
N LEU A 70 -11.63 -5.10 52.11
CA LEU A 70 -10.30 -5.55 52.55
C LEU A 70 -9.61 -4.54 53.49
N GLU A 71 -9.74 -3.25 53.21
CA GLU A 71 -9.27 -2.16 54.08
C GLU A 71 -10.11 -2.07 55.37
N GLY A 72 -11.44 -2.19 55.26
CA GLY A 72 -12.35 -2.28 56.41
C GLY A 72 -12.10 -3.52 57.29
N ALA A 73 -11.62 -4.62 56.72
CA ALA A 73 -11.22 -5.82 57.46
C ALA A 73 -9.84 -5.71 58.14
N SER A 74 -8.99 -4.74 57.76
CA SER A 74 -7.60 -4.64 58.24
C SER A 74 -7.34 -3.51 59.24
N VAL A 75 -8.34 -2.65 59.53
CA VAL A 75 -8.21 -1.56 60.54
C VAL A 75 -9.11 -1.79 61.76
N ARG A 76 -8.71 -2.74 62.61
CA ARG A 76 -9.16 -2.84 64.02
C ARG A 76 -8.00 -3.15 64.98
N THR A 77 -7.18 -2.13 65.22
CA THR A 77 -6.11 -2.14 66.24
C THR A 77 -6.13 -0.83 67.03
N THR A 78 -6.72 -0.85 68.23
CA THR A 78 -6.75 0.27 69.18
C THR A 78 -5.68 0.12 70.26
N PRO A 79 -5.08 1.23 70.69
CA PRO A 79 -4.78 1.44 72.12
C PRO A 79 -5.45 2.73 72.66
N PRO A 80 -5.57 2.89 74.00
CA PRO A 80 -6.48 3.89 74.61
C PRO A 80 -5.79 5.10 75.26
N SER A 81 -6.55 6.17 75.54
CA SER A 81 -6.21 7.16 76.58
C SER A 81 -7.41 7.95 77.13
N VAL A 82 -7.66 7.76 78.43
CA VAL A 82 -8.18 8.69 79.47
C VAL A 82 -9.18 9.81 79.10
N ALA A 83 -10.32 9.81 79.81
CA ALA A 83 -11.19 10.98 80.05
C ALA A 83 -11.24 11.30 81.57
N PRO A 84 -11.88 12.42 81.96
CA PRO A 84 -12.99 12.26 82.91
C PRO A 84 -14.25 13.10 82.61
N MET A 85 -15.37 12.52 83.09
CA MET A 85 -16.74 13.00 83.42
C MET A 85 -16.98 14.51 83.64
N PRO A 86 -18.26 14.99 83.64
CA PRO A 86 -19.55 14.25 83.75
C PRO A 86 -20.53 14.50 82.58
N ASP A 87 -21.71 13.86 82.41
CA ASP A 87 -22.44 12.74 83.06
C ASP A 87 -23.54 12.23 82.07
N ALA A 88 -24.40 11.21 82.28
CA ALA A 88 -24.60 10.22 83.36
C ALA A 88 -25.25 8.93 82.78
N ILE A 89 -24.97 7.79 83.41
CA ILE A 89 -25.74 6.52 83.43
C ILE A 89 -26.23 5.96 82.08
N VAL A 90 -25.50 4.95 81.57
CA VAL A 90 -26.06 3.78 80.86
C VAL A 90 -25.35 2.53 81.40
N GLU A 91 -26.10 1.53 81.86
CA GLU A 91 -25.55 0.27 82.40
C GLU A 91 -25.20 -0.77 81.30
N PRO A 92 -24.35 -1.78 81.61
CA PRO A 92 -23.47 -2.36 80.59
C PRO A 92 -23.89 -3.75 80.04
N ILE A 93 -23.21 -4.13 78.96
CA ILE A 93 -23.13 -5.51 78.46
C ILE A 93 -22.16 -6.34 79.32
N ILE A 94 -22.59 -7.52 79.75
CA ILE A 94 -21.88 -8.60 80.47
C ILE A 94 -22.84 -9.82 80.38
N VAL A 95 -22.49 -11.11 80.23
CA VAL A 95 -21.28 -11.94 80.02
C VAL A 95 -21.84 -13.36 79.71
N ALA A 96 -21.16 -14.34 79.10
CA ALA A 96 -20.12 -14.47 78.07
C ALA A 96 -20.07 -16.00 77.74
N GLU A 97 -18.95 -16.50 77.17
CA GLU A 97 -18.58 -17.95 77.19
C GLU A 97 -19.48 -18.90 76.34
N GLN A 98 -19.02 -20.07 75.83
CA GLN A 98 -17.67 -20.60 75.62
C GLN A 98 -17.70 -21.70 74.50
N SER A 99 -16.53 -22.28 74.19
CA SER A 99 -16.33 -23.66 73.71
C SER A 99 -17.06 -24.18 72.45
N SER A 100 -16.25 -24.53 71.44
CA SER A 100 -16.43 -25.67 70.52
C SER A 100 -16.60 -27.01 71.28
N PRO A 101 -17.17 -28.10 70.69
CA PRO A 101 -16.94 -28.55 69.31
C PRO A 101 -18.13 -29.19 68.52
N THR A 102 -17.77 -29.74 67.36
CA THR A 102 -18.46 -30.63 66.39
C THR A 102 -19.05 -31.94 66.99
N PRO A 103 -19.86 -32.78 66.29
CA PRO A 103 -20.04 -32.91 64.82
C PRO A 103 -21.47 -33.23 64.26
N ASP A 104 -21.55 -33.35 62.93
CA ASP A 104 -22.34 -34.26 62.06
C ASP A 104 -23.83 -34.64 62.31
N LEU A 105 -24.68 -34.25 61.34
CA LEU A 105 -25.65 -35.05 60.55
C LEU A 105 -26.43 -36.24 61.17
N VAL A 106 -27.77 -36.14 61.17
CA VAL A 106 -28.74 -37.03 60.45
C VAL A 106 -30.18 -36.44 60.52
N TRP A 107 -31.12 -36.95 59.71
CA TRP A 107 -32.46 -36.40 59.41
C TRP A 107 -33.60 -36.89 60.33
N GLU A 108 -34.70 -36.10 60.46
CA GLU A 108 -36.12 -36.51 60.19
C GLU A 108 -37.14 -35.34 60.28
N LEU A 109 -38.42 -35.56 59.90
CA LEU A 109 -39.56 -34.61 59.74
C LEU A 109 -40.92 -35.35 59.95
N PRO A 110 -42.10 -34.70 60.11
CA PRO A 110 -42.44 -33.27 60.30
C PRO A 110 -42.97 -33.03 61.76
N PRO A 111 -44.25 -32.70 62.16
CA PRO A 111 -45.52 -32.30 61.51
C PRO A 111 -46.01 -30.85 61.91
N GLU A 112 -47.31 -30.54 61.80
CA GLU A 112 -47.92 -29.20 62.05
C GLU A 112 -48.70 -29.05 63.38
N LEU A 113 -49.08 -27.80 63.71
CA LEU A 113 -50.43 -27.29 64.13
C LEU A 113 -50.28 -25.81 64.59
N GLU A 114 -50.77 -24.79 63.87
CA GLU A 114 -52.16 -24.24 63.77
C GLU A 114 -52.46 -23.05 64.75
N PRO A 115 -53.51 -22.20 64.57
CA PRO A 115 -53.44 -21.00 63.72
C PRO A 115 -54.01 -19.70 64.37
N ILE A 116 -54.09 -18.59 63.61
CA ILE A 116 -55.25 -17.64 63.50
C ILE A 116 -54.92 -16.43 62.60
N SER A 117 -55.92 -15.88 61.90
CA SER A 117 -55.80 -14.87 60.84
C SER A 117 -56.47 -13.52 61.18
N ALA A 118 -55.97 -12.38 60.69
CA ALA A 118 -56.76 -11.17 60.35
C ALA A 118 -56.00 -10.06 59.58
N VAL A 119 -56.00 -10.17 58.24
CA VAL A 119 -55.92 -9.10 57.20
C VAL A 119 -55.61 -7.64 57.62
N ALA A 120 -54.40 -7.15 57.29
CA ALA A 120 -54.12 -5.81 56.73
C ALA A 120 -52.64 -5.65 56.32
N SER A 121 -52.36 -4.73 55.39
CA SER A 121 -51.01 -4.26 54.97
C SER A 121 -50.13 -5.28 54.22
N GLU A 122 -49.89 -5.04 52.92
CA GLU A 122 -48.90 -5.78 52.13
C GLU A 122 -47.47 -5.38 52.50
N THR A 123 -46.64 -6.28 53.03
CA THR A 123 -45.16 -6.19 53.02
C THR A 123 -44.50 -7.47 53.57
N SER A 124 -43.17 -7.59 53.38
CA SER A 124 -42.25 -8.49 54.12
C SER A 124 -42.27 -9.99 53.79
N GLN A 125 -41.36 -10.41 52.89
CA GLN A 125 -40.85 -11.78 52.81
C GLN A 125 -39.70 -12.01 53.82
N PRO A 126 -39.53 -13.22 54.40
CA PRO A 126 -38.28 -13.68 54.98
C PRO A 126 -37.51 -14.60 54.00
N LEU A 127 -36.16 -14.53 54.01
CA LEU A 127 -35.31 -15.10 52.95
C LEU A 127 -34.73 -16.48 53.28
N PRO A 128 -34.72 -17.39 52.28
CA PRO A 128 -33.59 -18.26 51.98
C PRO A 128 -32.60 -17.58 51.01
N ALA A 129 -31.31 -17.89 51.11
CA ALA A 129 -30.24 -17.11 50.49
C ALA A 129 -30.00 -17.42 48.99
N ASP A 130 -30.83 -16.86 48.10
CA ASP A 130 -30.67 -16.95 46.64
C ASP A 130 -30.89 -15.59 45.93
N VAL A 131 -30.28 -14.53 46.50
CA VAL A 131 -30.49 -13.11 46.14
C VAL A 131 -29.88 -12.71 44.78
N TRP A 132 -29.41 -13.68 43.98
CA TRP A 132 -28.72 -13.46 42.71
C TRP A 132 -29.29 -14.29 41.54
N ARG A 133 -30.62 -14.36 41.45
CA ARG A 133 -31.33 -14.87 40.26
C ARG A 133 -32.21 -13.81 39.60
N LEU A 134 -31.57 -12.92 38.84
CA LEU A 134 -32.21 -12.35 37.65
C LEU A 134 -32.07 -13.37 36.53
N ASP A 135 -33.19 -13.91 36.06
CA ASP A 135 -33.38 -14.76 34.88
C ASP A 135 -32.17 -15.58 34.43
N ALA A 136 -31.99 -16.74 35.07
CA ALA A 136 -31.16 -17.82 34.54
C ALA A 136 -31.80 -18.47 33.30
N VAL A 137 -31.95 -17.69 32.23
CA VAL A 137 -31.93 -18.25 30.88
C VAL A 137 -30.58 -18.94 30.75
N THR A 138 -30.58 -20.23 30.47
CA THR A 138 -29.37 -21.04 30.45
C THR A 138 -28.41 -20.54 29.37
N ASP A 139 -27.32 -19.90 29.80
CA ASP A 139 -26.06 -19.99 29.09
C ASP A 139 -25.70 -21.50 29.02
N GLU A 140 -26.03 -22.14 27.90
CA GLU A 140 -25.22 -23.27 27.46
C GLU A 140 -23.78 -22.73 27.35
N PRO A 141 -22.79 -23.33 28.05
CA PRO A 141 -21.41 -22.89 27.93
C PRO A 141 -20.96 -23.18 26.50
N ALA A 142 -20.98 -22.15 25.64
CA ALA A 142 -20.71 -22.26 24.22
C ALA A 142 -19.39 -22.99 24.00
N ALA A 143 -19.48 -24.23 23.49
CA ALA A 143 -18.35 -25.14 23.42
C ALA A 143 -17.18 -24.47 22.68
N PRO A 144 -15.94 -24.54 23.21
CA PRO A 144 -14.81 -23.84 22.61
C PRO A 144 -14.63 -24.29 21.17
N ALA A 145 -14.83 -23.36 20.23
CA ALA A 145 -14.85 -23.66 18.81
C ALA A 145 -13.55 -24.35 18.40
N GLN A 146 -13.66 -25.59 17.93
CA GLN A 146 -12.51 -26.42 17.57
C GLN A 146 -11.66 -25.69 16.50
N PRO A 147 -10.34 -25.52 16.70
CA PRO A 147 -9.46 -25.01 15.67
C PRO A 147 -9.49 -25.95 14.46
N ALA A 148 -9.81 -25.42 13.28
CA ALA A 148 -9.85 -26.22 12.06
C ALA A 148 -8.48 -26.82 11.72
N GLU A 149 -8.45 -28.11 11.40
CA GLU A 149 -7.20 -28.85 11.18
C GLU A 149 -6.33 -28.27 10.03
N PRO A 150 -5.02 -28.13 10.22
CA PRO A 150 -4.11 -27.74 9.15
C PRO A 150 -3.92 -28.88 8.13
N ARG A 151 -4.01 -28.55 6.83
CA ARG A 151 -3.91 -29.52 5.73
C ARG A 151 -2.48 -30.07 5.56
N GLY A 152 -2.37 -31.38 5.32
CA GLY A 152 -1.08 -32.07 5.16
C GLY A 152 -0.34 -31.83 3.82
N PRO A 153 0.94 -32.26 3.73
CA PRO A 153 1.83 -32.01 2.59
C PRO A 153 1.55 -32.89 1.36
N ASN A 154 2.12 -32.48 0.21
CA ASN A 154 1.65 -32.87 -1.12
C ASN A 154 2.54 -33.93 -1.83
N LEU A 155 1.96 -34.64 -2.81
CA LEU A 155 2.54 -35.86 -3.41
C LEU A 155 3.94 -35.70 -4.06
N ILE A 156 4.32 -34.48 -4.46
CA ILE A 156 5.55 -34.19 -5.22
C ILE A 156 6.82 -34.47 -4.41
N GLU A 157 6.81 -34.23 -3.10
CA GLU A 157 8.02 -34.27 -2.25
C GLU A 157 8.63 -35.68 -2.14
N ARG A 158 7.81 -36.72 -2.24
CA ARG A 158 8.25 -38.11 -2.05
C ARG A 158 9.19 -38.59 -3.17
N GLY A 159 8.92 -38.22 -4.42
CA GLY A 159 9.66 -38.71 -5.59
C GLY A 159 11.12 -38.24 -5.66
N ILE A 160 11.40 -37.05 -5.11
CA ILE A 160 12.73 -36.42 -5.13
C ILE A 160 13.73 -37.21 -4.26
N SER A 161 13.26 -37.90 -3.21
CA SER A 161 14.11 -38.59 -2.24
C SER A 161 14.93 -39.76 -2.84
N ALA A 162 14.32 -40.57 -3.70
CA ALA A 162 14.90 -41.82 -4.19
C ALA A 162 16.08 -41.61 -5.16
N ALA A 163 15.98 -40.61 -6.04
CA ALA A 163 17.01 -40.31 -7.03
C ALA A 163 18.36 -39.93 -6.41
N ARG A 164 18.35 -39.34 -5.21
CA ARG A 164 19.56 -38.83 -4.53
C ARG A 164 20.55 -39.95 -4.17
N ASN A 165 20.07 -41.12 -3.77
CA ASN A 165 20.94 -42.14 -3.15
C ASN A 165 21.78 -42.93 -4.17
N TRP A 166 21.38 -42.97 -5.44
CA TRP A 166 22.14 -43.67 -6.50
C TRP A 166 23.36 -42.88 -6.98
N LEU A 167 23.31 -41.54 -6.93
CA LEU A 167 24.32 -40.66 -7.56
C LEU A 167 25.66 -40.56 -6.79
N PHE A 168 25.67 -40.80 -5.46
CA PHE A 168 26.78 -40.44 -4.56
C PHE A 168 27.52 -41.66 -3.95
N GLY A 169 27.59 -42.78 -4.69
CA GLY A 169 28.20 -44.04 -4.24
C GLY A 169 29.74 -44.09 -4.18
N GLY A 170 30.29 -44.97 -3.33
CA GLY A 170 31.69 -44.93 -2.86
C GLY A 170 32.84 -45.30 -3.80
N ASN A 171 32.72 -45.22 -5.13
CA ASN A 171 33.88 -45.29 -6.04
C ASN A 171 33.63 -44.58 -7.39
N THR A 172 33.19 -43.32 -7.33
CA THR A 172 32.81 -42.52 -8.51
C THR A 172 33.98 -42.18 -9.44
N VAL A 173 35.12 -41.70 -8.92
CA VAL A 173 36.21 -41.15 -9.74
C VAL A 173 36.73 -42.15 -10.79
N LEU A 174 37.00 -43.40 -10.37
CA LEU A 174 37.48 -44.45 -11.28
C LEU A 174 36.41 -44.82 -12.34
N ARG A 175 35.15 -44.95 -11.92
CA ARG A 175 34.02 -45.26 -12.82
C ARG A 175 33.82 -44.16 -13.87
N VAL A 176 33.95 -42.90 -13.45
CA VAL A 176 33.84 -41.72 -14.31
C VAL A 176 34.99 -41.65 -15.32
N GLY A 177 36.23 -41.97 -14.92
CA GLY A 177 37.37 -42.07 -15.84
C GLY A 177 37.16 -43.12 -16.94
N VAL A 178 36.64 -44.30 -16.59
CA VAL A 178 36.28 -45.36 -17.55
C VAL A 178 35.15 -44.90 -18.48
N VAL A 179 34.12 -44.22 -17.95
CA VAL A 179 32.99 -43.69 -18.74
C VAL A 179 33.42 -42.60 -19.71
N LEU A 180 34.36 -41.71 -19.36
CA LEU A 180 34.94 -40.74 -20.30
C LEU A 180 35.68 -41.42 -21.46
N LEU A 181 36.50 -42.43 -21.15
CA LEU A 181 37.27 -43.17 -22.15
C LEU A 181 36.33 -43.96 -23.09
N PHE A 182 35.25 -44.53 -22.55
CA PHE A 182 34.16 -45.12 -23.34
C PHE A 182 33.45 -44.09 -24.22
N PHE A 183 33.16 -42.88 -23.71
CA PHE A 183 32.54 -41.82 -24.51
C PHE A 183 33.42 -41.36 -25.68
N GLY A 184 34.73 -41.23 -25.48
CA GLY A 184 35.68 -40.99 -26.59
C GLY A 184 35.57 -42.03 -27.71
N LEU A 185 35.39 -43.31 -27.33
CA LEU A 185 35.15 -44.42 -28.24
C LEU A 185 33.75 -44.38 -28.89
N ALA A 186 32.74 -43.89 -28.17
CA ALA A 186 31.36 -43.80 -28.66
C ALA A 186 31.13 -42.68 -29.67
N PHE A 187 31.88 -41.57 -29.63
CA PHE A 187 31.80 -40.53 -30.67
C PHE A 187 32.45 -40.95 -31.98
N LEU A 188 33.51 -41.76 -31.91
CA LEU A 188 34.08 -42.46 -33.07
C LEU A 188 33.03 -43.38 -33.73
N LEU A 189 32.13 -43.99 -32.95
CA LEU A 189 31.02 -44.81 -33.46
C LEU A 189 29.84 -43.98 -34.01
N ARG A 190 29.38 -42.94 -33.29
CA ARG A 190 28.25 -42.10 -33.72
C ARG A 190 28.51 -41.37 -35.05
N TYR A 191 29.77 -41.09 -35.37
CA TYR A 191 30.19 -40.51 -36.66
C TYR A 191 29.71 -41.32 -37.89
N ALA A 192 29.26 -42.57 -37.72
CA ALA A 192 28.88 -43.47 -38.80
C ALA A 192 27.35 -43.67 -39.06
N THR A 193 26.41 -43.06 -38.31
CA THR A 193 25.02 -43.63 -38.22
C THR A 193 23.79 -42.67 -38.17
N GLU A 194 23.76 -41.48 -38.80
CA GLU A 194 22.66 -40.50 -38.57
C GLU A 194 21.57 -40.38 -39.68
N GLY A 195 20.32 -40.87 -39.44
CA GLY A 195 19.07 -40.29 -40.02
C GLY A 195 17.86 -41.20 -40.38
N MET A 196 16.68 -41.02 -39.74
CA MET A 196 15.30 -41.50 -40.10
C MET A 196 14.18 -40.66 -39.38
N VAL A 197 12.93 -40.53 -39.89
CA VAL A 197 11.83 -39.63 -39.37
C VAL A 197 10.37 -40.17 -39.59
N VAL A 198 9.30 -39.63 -38.94
CA VAL A 198 7.88 -40.12 -38.92
C VAL A 198 6.76 -39.00 -39.05
N PRO A 199 5.57 -39.23 -39.69
CA PRO A 199 4.50 -38.23 -40.01
C PRO A 199 3.61 -37.64 -38.88
N ILE A 200 2.52 -36.93 -39.24
CA ILE A 200 1.73 -36.00 -38.39
C ILE A 200 0.29 -36.44 -38.04
N GLU A 201 -0.45 -37.06 -38.96
CA GLU A 201 -1.90 -37.28 -38.86
C GLU A 201 -2.24 -38.21 -37.68
N LEU A 202 -1.38 -39.21 -37.48
CA LEU A 202 -1.38 -40.14 -36.35
C LEU A 202 -1.30 -39.44 -34.98
N ARG A 203 -0.78 -38.20 -34.91
CA ARG A 203 -0.62 -37.45 -33.66
C ARG A 203 -1.97 -36.93 -33.15
N TYR A 204 -2.79 -36.32 -34.03
CA TYR A 204 -4.13 -35.85 -33.65
C TYR A 204 -5.11 -36.99 -33.39
N ALA A 205 -5.04 -38.07 -34.18
CA ALA A 205 -5.79 -39.30 -33.91
C ALA A 205 -5.46 -39.88 -32.53
N GLY A 206 -4.18 -39.92 -32.14
CA GLY A 206 -3.74 -40.37 -30.82
C GLY A 206 -4.27 -39.50 -29.66
N VAL A 207 -4.28 -38.18 -29.81
CA VAL A 207 -4.81 -37.25 -28.78
C VAL A 207 -6.32 -37.40 -28.61
N ALA A 208 -7.08 -37.50 -29.71
CA ALA A 208 -8.53 -37.71 -29.66
C ALA A 208 -8.89 -39.07 -29.01
N ALA A 209 -8.16 -40.14 -29.35
CA ALA A 209 -8.33 -41.45 -28.73
C ALA A 209 -8.04 -41.42 -27.22
N ALA A 210 -6.99 -40.71 -26.79
CA ALA A 210 -6.68 -40.52 -25.37
C ALA A 210 -7.77 -39.76 -24.62
N ALA A 211 -8.35 -38.70 -25.22
CA ALA A 211 -9.44 -37.92 -24.61
C ALA A 211 -10.70 -38.78 -24.34
N LEU A 212 -11.09 -39.63 -25.30
CA LEU A 212 -12.20 -40.56 -25.15
C LEU A 212 -11.90 -41.66 -24.12
N ALA A 213 -10.66 -42.14 -24.04
CA ALA A 213 -10.24 -43.10 -23.02
C ALA A 213 -10.34 -42.52 -21.60
N LEU A 214 -10.01 -41.24 -21.40
CA LEU A 214 -10.18 -40.55 -20.11
C LEU A 214 -11.65 -40.47 -19.67
N LEU A 215 -12.58 -40.23 -20.61
CA LEU A 215 -14.02 -40.24 -20.32
C LEU A 215 -14.53 -41.64 -19.93
N ALA A 216 -14.16 -42.67 -20.69
CA ALA A 216 -14.55 -44.04 -20.40
C ALA A 216 -13.98 -44.52 -19.04
N LEU A 217 -12.71 -44.21 -18.76
CA LEU A 217 -12.06 -44.50 -17.49
C LEU A 217 -12.73 -43.73 -16.33
N GLY A 218 -13.09 -42.46 -16.55
CA GLY A 218 -13.81 -41.63 -15.58
C GLY A 218 -15.23 -42.14 -15.29
N TRP A 219 -15.94 -42.69 -16.28
CA TRP A 219 -17.23 -43.34 -16.07
C TRP A 219 -17.10 -44.66 -15.30
N TRP A 220 -16.05 -45.45 -15.57
CA TRP A 220 -15.77 -46.68 -14.82
C TRP A 220 -15.38 -46.43 -13.35
N LEU A 221 -14.59 -45.39 -13.07
CA LEU A 221 -14.14 -45.08 -11.70
C LEU A 221 -15.22 -44.48 -10.79
N ARG A 222 -16.37 -44.03 -11.32
CA ARG A 222 -17.38 -43.28 -10.56
C ARG A 222 -17.87 -43.97 -9.28
N THR A 223 -17.94 -45.31 -9.27
CA THR A 223 -18.36 -46.12 -8.12
C THR A 223 -17.24 -46.48 -7.15
N ARG A 224 -15.98 -46.21 -7.51
CA ARG A 224 -14.79 -46.49 -6.68
C ARG A 224 -14.17 -45.23 -6.08
N ASN A 225 -14.14 -44.12 -6.82
CA ASN A 225 -13.68 -42.82 -6.33
C ASN A 225 -14.37 -41.70 -7.12
N SER A 226 -15.51 -41.24 -6.62
CA SER A 226 -16.35 -40.21 -7.28
C SER A 226 -15.58 -38.91 -7.55
N SER A 227 -14.79 -38.42 -6.58
CA SER A 227 -14.04 -37.16 -6.74
C SER A 227 -12.97 -37.24 -7.84
N TYR A 228 -12.23 -38.34 -7.93
CA TYR A 228 -11.24 -38.55 -8.99
C TYR A 228 -11.91 -38.78 -10.36
N ALA A 229 -13.03 -39.52 -10.37
CA ALA A 229 -13.84 -39.74 -11.57
C ALA A 229 -14.37 -38.43 -12.17
N LEU A 230 -14.92 -37.54 -11.36
CA LEU A 230 -15.45 -36.24 -11.81
C LEU A 230 -14.36 -35.33 -12.40
N ILE A 231 -13.15 -35.32 -11.81
CA ILE A 231 -12.00 -34.61 -12.37
C ILE A 231 -11.64 -35.19 -13.74
N LEU A 232 -11.51 -36.51 -13.85
CA LEU A 232 -11.12 -37.19 -15.09
C LEU A 232 -12.14 -37.00 -16.22
N GLN A 233 -13.44 -37.04 -15.89
CA GLN A 233 -14.54 -36.74 -16.81
C GLN A 233 -14.49 -35.27 -17.26
N GLY A 234 -14.31 -34.32 -16.34
CA GLY A 234 -14.18 -32.90 -16.67
C GLY A 234 -12.97 -32.58 -17.56
N THR A 235 -11.81 -33.22 -17.30
CA THR A 235 -10.63 -33.12 -18.16
C THR A 235 -10.89 -33.70 -19.55
N GLY A 236 -11.55 -34.86 -19.65
CA GLY A 236 -11.91 -35.45 -20.95
C GLY A 236 -12.82 -34.54 -21.79
N ILE A 237 -13.84 -33.94 -21.18
CA ILE A 237 -14.73 -32.96 -21.83
C ILE A 237 -13.90 -31.76 -22.31
N ALA A 238 -13.06 -31.17 -21.47
CA ALA A 238 -12.24 -30.02 -21.82
C ALA A 238 -11.24 -30.30 -22.96
N VAL A 239 -10.61 -31.48 -22.97
CA VAL A 239 -9.70 -31.88 -24.05
C VAL A 239 -10.46 -32.10 -25.36
N LEU A 240 -11.68 -32.65 -25.35
CA LEU A 240 -12.51 -32.74 -26.56
C LEU A 240 -12.88 -31.35 -27.11
N TYR A 241 -13.33 -30.42 -26.25
CA TYR A 241 -13.58 -29.03 -26.64
C TYR A 241 -12.38 -28.38 -27.34
N LEU A 242 -11.19 -28.50 -26.74
CA LEU A 242 -9.95 -27.96 -27.29
C LEU A 242 -9.50 -28.68 -28.57
N THR A 243 -9.70 -29.99 -28.67
CA THR A 243 -9.34 -30.79 -29.86
C THR A 243 -10.22 -30.41 -31.06
N VAL A 244 -11.53 -30.25 -30.87
CA VAL A 244 -12.45 -29.79 -31.92
C VAL A 244 -12.11 -28.37 -32.36
N PHE A 245 -11.83 -27.47 -31.42
CA PHE A 245 -11.40 -26.10 -31.74
C PHE A 245 -10.07 -26.06 -32.52
N ALA A 246 -9.08 -26.87 -32.12
CA ALA A 246 -7.78 -26.96 -32.79
C ALA A 246 -7.89 -27.57 -34.20
N ALA A 247 -8.70 -28.63 -34.37
CA ALA A 247 -8.96 -29.28 -35.66
C ALA A 247 -9.91 -28.48 -36.58
N MET A 248 -10.55 -27.42 -36.08
CA MET A 248 -11.24 -26.43 -36.91
C MET A 248 -10.33 -25.25 -37.28
N ARG A 249 -9.49 -24.77 -36.34
CA ARG A 249 -8.88 -23.43 -36.42
C ARG A 249 -7.35 -23.37 -36.50
N LEU A 250 -6.63 -24.44 -36.14
CA LEU A 250 -5.16 -24.49 -36.21
C LEU A 250 -4.65 -25.38 -37.35
N HIS A 251 -5.30 -26.53 -37.55
CA HIS A 251 -5.16 -27.35 -38.74
C HIS A 251 -6.58 -27.58 -39.26
N PRO A 252 -6.94 -27.08 -40.47
CA PRO A 252 -8.32 -27.11 -40.96
C PRO A 252 -8.71 -28.53 -41.40
N LEU A 253 -9.15 -29.32 -40.43
CA LEU A 253 -9.55 -30.73 -40.56
C LEU A 253 -11.06 -30.91 -40.34
N LEU A 254 -11.77 -29.89 -39.84
CA LEU A 254 -13.19 -29.88 -39.52
C LEU A 254 -13.85 -28.55 -39.92
N ASP A 255 -15.04 -28.61 -40.53
CA ASP A 255 -15.83 -27.43 -40.88
C ASP A 255 -16.55 -26.78 -39.66
N PRO A 256 -16.84 -25.46 -39.69
CA PRO A 256 -17.49 -24.76 -38.58
C PRO A 256 -18.89 -25.28 -38.20
N SER A 257 -19.68 -25.76 -39.17
CA SER A 257 -21.00 -26.35 -38.93
C SER A 257 -20.90 -27.71 -38.23
N ALA A 258 -19.94 -28.55 -38.66
CA ALA A 258 -19.62 -29.81 -38.01
C ALA A 258 -19.07 -29.58 -36.59
N ALA A 259 -18.20 -28.58 -36.41
CA ALA A 259 -17.68 -28.19 -35.11
C ALA A 259 -18.79 -27.72 -34.16
N LEU A 260 -19.71 -26.84 -34.61
CA LEU A 260 -20.88 -26.43 -33.81
C LEU A 260 -21.74 -27.63 -33.40
N GLY A 261 -22.04 -28.54 -34.34
CA GLY A 261 -22.81 -29.75 -34.05
C GLY A 261 -22.14 -30.65 -33.00
N LEU A 262 -20.82 -30.84 -33.11
CA LEU A 262 -20.04 -31.65 -32.17
C LEU A 262 -19.94 -30.97 -30.79
N LEU A 263 -19.75 -29.65 -30.74
CA LEU A 263 -19.76 -28.89 -29.48
C LEU A 263 -21.12 -28.94 -28.78
N VAL A 264 -22.24 -28.87 -29.52
CA VAL A 264 -23.59 -29.06 -28.97
C VAL A 264 -23.83 -30.51 -28.51
N ALA A 265 -23.30 -31.51 -29.22
CA ALA A 265 -23.33 -32.89 -28.74
C ALA A 265 -22.58 -33.04 -27.40
N VAL A 266 -21.43 -32.36 -27.23
CA VAL A 266 -20.67 -32.37 -25.98
C VAL A 266 -21.37 -31.59 -24.86
N THR A 267 -22.08 -30.46 -25.12
CA THR A 267 -22.86 -29.78 -24.06
C THR A 267 -24.00 -30.67 -23.56
N VAL A 268 -24.78 -31.27 -24.47
CA VAL A 268 -25.91 -32.13 -24.13
C VAL A 268 -25.44 -33.39 -23.38
N PHE A 269 -24.37 -34.04 -23.86
CA PHE A 269 -23.76 -35.17 -23.15
C PHE A 269 -23.27 -34.78 -21.75
N SER A 270 -22.62 -33.62 -21.61
CA SER A 270 -22.14 -33.10 -20.32
C SER A 270 -23.29 -32.76 -19.36
N ALA A 271 -24.41 -32.22 -19.87
CA ALA A 271 -25.59 -31.93 -19.06
C ALA A 271 -26.28 -33.21 -18.56
N ILE A 272 -26.43 -34.23 -19.41
CA ILE A 272 -26.92 -35.56 -19.03
C ILE A 272 -25.99 -36.19 -17.98
N LEU A 273 -24.68 -36.12 -18.19
CA LEU A 273 -23.64 -36.62 -17.28
C LEU A 273 -23.65 -35.91 -15.91
N ALA A 274 -24.02 -34.63 -15.88
CA ALA A 274 -24.18 -33.85 -14.66
C ALA A 274 -25.46 -34.21 -13.88
N ILE A 275 -26.60 -34.32 -14.57
CA ILE A 275 -27.89 -34.68 -13.96
C ILE A 275 -27.83 -36.11 -13.39
N THR A 276 -27.23 -37.06 -14.13
CA THR A 276 -27.13 -38.48 -13.72
C THR A 276 -26.14 -38.76 -12.59
N GLN A 277 -25.23 -37.83 -12.27
CA GLN A 277 -24.26 -37.95 -11.16
C GLN A 277 -24.44 -36.87 -10.07
N ASP A 278 -25.55 -36.12 -10.11
CA ASP A 278 -25.85 -34.99 -9.21
C ASP A 278 -24.72 -33.94 -9.09
N ALA A 279 -23.97 -33.76 -10.18
CA ALA A 279 -22.66 -33.12 -10.17
C ALA A 279 -22.75 -31.65 -10.63
N LEU A 280 -22.97 -30.74 -9.67
CA LEU A 280 -23.06 -29.28 -9.93
C LEU A 280 -21.88 -28.72 -10.75
N GLY A 281 -20.66 -29.25 -10.54
CA GLY A 281 -19.48 -28.84 -11.30
C GLY A 281 -19.56 -29.17 -12.80
N LEU A 282 -20.10 -30.33 -13.16
CA LEU A 282 -20.35 -30.69 -14.55
C LEU A 282 -21.53 -29.89 -15.14
N ALA A 283 -22.56 -29.61 -14.34
CA ALA A 283 -23.70 -28.77 -14.78
C ALA A 283 -23.25 -27.33 -15.09
N ALA A 284 -22.41 -26.74 -14.24
CA ALA A 284 -21.83 -25.42 -14.46
C ALA A 284 -20.90 -25.40 -15.70
N ALA A 285 -20.07 -26.44 -15.88
CA ALA A 285 -19.23 -26.57 -17.07
C ALA A 285 -20.05 -26.71 -18.36
N ALA A 286 -21.12 -27.50 -18.35
CA ALA A 286 -22.03 -27.67 -19.49
C ALA A 286 -22.78 -26.36 -19.83
N ALA A 287 -23.26 -25.62 -18.83
CA ALA A 287 -23.94 -24.34 -19.03
C ALA A 287 -23.00 -23.26 -19.58
N LEU A 288 -21.80 -23.13 -19.01
CA LEU A 288 -20.77 -22.20 -19.52
C LEU A 288 -20.33 -22.58 -20.94
N GLY A 289 -20.13 -23.87 -21.21
CA GLY A 289 -19.84 -24.38 -22.56
C GLY A 289 -20.96 -24.11 -23.57
N GLY A 290 -22.23 -24.17 -23.13
CA GLY A 290 -23.40 -23.83 -23.93
C GLY A 290 -23.46 -22.35 -24.33
N PHE A 291 -23.34 -21.42 -23.38
CA PHE A 291 -23.29 -20.00 -23.72
C PHE A 291 -22.03 -19.61 -24.52
N ALA A 292 -20.91 -20.34 -24.36
CA ALA A 292 -19.68 -20.10 -25.10
C ALA A 292 -19.69 -20.66 -26.54
N ALA A 293 -20.38 -21.77 -26.81
CA ALA A 293 -20.28 -22.46 -28.11
C ALA A 293 -20.63 -21.57 -29.33
N PRO A 294 -21.76 -20.83 -29.37
CA PRO A 294 -22.08 -19.95 -30.49
C PRO A 294 -21.07 -18.81 -30.67
N ILE A 295 -20.41 -18.38 -29.60
CA ILE A 295 -19.37 -17.32 -29.63
C ILE A 295 -18.09 -17.88 -30.26
N LEU A 296 -17.69 -19.10 -29.88
CA LEU A 296 -16.48 -19.77 -30.36
C LEU A 296 -16.56 -20.20 -31.83
N THR A 297 -17.76 -20.47 -32.34
CA THR A 297 -18.02 -20.86 -33.75
C THR A 297 -18.58 -19.73 -34.61
N SER A 298 -18.63 -18.49 -34.11
CA SER A 298 -19.27 -17.37 -34.84
C SER A 298 -18.54 -17.04 -36.14
N THR A 299 -19.28 -17.05 -37.25
CA THR A 299 -18.81 -16.65 -38.59
C THR A 299 -19.03 -15.16 -38.89
N GLY A 300 -19.55 -14.39 -37.92
CA GLY A 300 -19.80 -12.94 -38.07
C GLY A 300 -21.11 -12.57 -38.78
N ALA A 301 -21.92 -13.54 -39.23
CA ALA A 301 -23.08 -13.33 -40.10
C ALA A 301 -24.34 -12.65 -39.47
N GLY A 302 -24.19 -11.90 -38.38
CA GLY A 302 -25.17 -10.92 -37.87
C GLY A 302 -26.54 -11.40 -37.33
N ASN A 303 -26.95 -12.65 -37.53
CA ASN A 303 -28.31 -13.11 -37.22
C ASN A 303 -28.58 -13.25 -35.70
N HIS A 304 -29.15 -12.20 -35.10
CA HIS A 304 -29.54 -12.15 -33.69
C HIS A 304 -30.72 -13.08 -33.35
N VAL A 305 -31.67 -13.27 -34.28
CA VAL A 305 -32.84 -14.15 -34.07
C VAL A 305 -32.38 -15.60 -33.83
N ALA A 306 -31.37 -16.07 -34.56
CA ALA A 306 -30.79 -17.40 -34.35
C ALA A 306 -30.10 -17.51 -32.97
N LEU A 307 -29.34 -16.48 -32.58
CA LEU A 307 -28.65 -16.43 -31.28
C LEU A 307 -29.64 -16.41 -30.11
N PHE A 308 -30.66 -15.55 -30.16
CA PHE A 308 -31.68 -15.44 -29.12
C PHE A 308 -32.62 -16.65 -29.09
N SER A 309 -32.89 -17.30 -30.23
CA SER A 309 -33.60 -18.59 -30.24
C SER A 309 -32.78 -19.72 -29.59
N TYR A 310 -31.46 -19.75 -29.82
CA TYR A 310 -30.57 -20.70 -29.14
C TYR A 310 -30.53 -20.44 -27.62
N PHE A 311 -30.45 -19.17 -27.19
CA PHE A 311 -30.54 -18.83 -25.77
C PHE A 311 -31.94 -19.10 -25.19
N ALA A 312 -33.03 -18.94 -25.94
CA ALA A 312 -34.37 -19.33 -25.50
C ALA A 312 -34.45 -20.84 -25.23
N LEU A 313 -33.88 -21.68 -26.11
CA LEU A 313 -33.78 -23.13 -25.91
C LEU A 313 -32.92 -23.50 -24.69
N LEU A 314 -31.75 -22.87 -24.53
CA LEU A 314 -30.85 -23.11 -23.40
C LEU A 314 -31.51 -22.67 -22.07
N ASN A 315 -32.16 -21.50 -22.05
CA ASN A 315 -32.93 -21.01 -20.92
C ASN A 315 -34.16 -21.87 -20.61
N ALA A 316 -34.82 -22.46 -21.61
CA ALA A 316 -35.89 -23.42 -21.39
C ALA A 316 -35.35 -24.70 -20.71
N GLY A 317 -34.13 -25.13 -21.06
CA GLY A 317 -33.40 -26.17 -20.33
C GLY A 317 -33.09 -25.79 -18.87
N ILE A 318 -32.63 -24.57 -18.62
CA ILE A 318 -32.39 -24.07 -17.25
C ILE A 318 -33.69 -23.97 -16.44
N LEU A 319 -34.77 -23.45 -17.04
CA LEU A 319 -36.11 -23.39 -16.44
C LEU A 319 -36.66 -24.79 -16.12
N ALA A 320 -36.49 -25.76 -17.03
CA ALA A 320 -36.87 -27.15 -16.80
C ALA A 320 -36.06 -27.78 -15.66
N ILE A 321 -34.74 -27.55 -15.60
CA ILE A 321 -33.91 -28.01 -14.48
C ILE A 321 -34.35 -27.34 -13.16
N ALA A 322 -34.63 -26.03 -13.17
CA ALA A 322 -35.10 -25.29 -12.00
C ALA A 322 -36.47 -25.80 -11.48
N TRP A 323 -37.31 -26.34 -12.36
CA TRP A 323 -38.57 -27.02 -11.99
C TRP A 323 -38.33 -28.28 -11.14
N PHE A 324 -37.18 -28.95 -11.29
CA PHE A 324 -36.84 -30.18 -10.55
C PHE A 324 -35.81 -29.98 -9.44
N LYS A 325 -34.78 -29.16 -9.63
CA LYS A 325 -33.72 -28.83 -8.64
C LYS A 325 -33.39 -27.33 -8.59
N ALA A 326 -33.44 -26.75 -7.39
CA ALA A 326 -33.20 -25.32 -7.13
C ALA A 326 -31.70 -24.92 -7.10
N TRP A 327 -30.94 -25.23 -8.16
CA TRP A 327 -29.51 -24.90 -8.24
C TRP A 327 -29.26 -23.42 -8.57
N ARG A 328 -29.11 -22.59 -7.53
CA ARG A 328 -28.86 -21.13 -7.62
C ARG A 328 -27.77 -20.74 -8.63
N LEU A 329 -26.65 -21.46 -8.64
CA LEU A 329 -25.51 -21.18 -9.53
C LEU A 329 -25.87 -21.35 -11.02
N LEU A 330 -26.69 -22.35 -11.36
CA LEU A 330 -27.10 -22.59 -12.75
C LEU A 330 -28.03 -21.47 -13.25
N ASN A 331 -29.02 -21.09 -12.43
CA ASN A 331 -29.94 -19.99 -12.75
C ASN A 331 -29.19 -18.65 -12.89
N LEU A 332 -28.15 -18.42 -12.09
CA LEU A 332 -27.32 -17.22 -12.18
C LEU A 332 -26.46 -17.20 -13.46
N ILE A 333 -25.85 -18.32 -13.84
CA ILE A 333 -25.13 -18.47 -15.12
C ILE A 333 -26.08 -18.20 -16.29
N GLY A 334 -27.32 -18.71 -16.22
CA GLY A 334 -28.38 -18.42 -17.19
C GLY A 334 -28.73 -16.93 -17.29
N PHE A 335 -29.03 -16.29 -16.16
CA PHE A 335 -29.41 -14.87 -16.10
C PHE A 335 -28.31 -13.96 -16.64
N VAL A 336 -27.07 -14.17 -16.18
CA VAL A 336 -25.90 -13.38 -16.59
C VAL A 336 -25.53 -13.64 -18.05
N GLY A 337 -25.60 -14.89 -18.52
CA GLY A 337 -25.41 -15.22 -19.94
C GLY A 337 -26.44 -14.52 -20.83
N THR A 338 -27.72 -14.62 -20.48
CA THR A 338 -28.82 -14.11 -21.29
C THR A 338 -28.88 -12.58 -21.33
N PHE A 339 -29.02 -11.93 -20.16
CA PHE A 339 -29.13 -10.48 -20.10
C PHE A 339 -27.78 -9.81 -20.37
N GLY A 340 -26.65 -10.42 -19.98
CA GLY A 340 -25.31 -9.89 -20.26
C GLY A 340 -24.96 -9.89 -21.74
N ILE A 341 -25.19 -11.01 -22.45
CA ILE A 341 -24.94 -11.07 -23.91
C ILE A 341 -26.01 -10.26 -24.67
N GLY A 342 -27.27 -10.28 -24.22
CA GLY A 342 -28.34 -9.46 -24.80
C GLY A 342 -28.07 -7.95 -24.69
N PHE A 343 -27.60 -7.47 -23.53
CA PHE A 343 -27.18 -6.08 -23.33
C PHE A 343 -25.92 -5.75 -24.14
N ALA A 344 -24.93 -6.65 -24.20
CA ALA A 344 -23.72 -6.46 -25.00
C ALA A 344 -23.99 -6.42 -26.51
N TRP A 345 -25.02 -7.13 -27.00
CA TRP A 345 -25.53 -6.99 -28.37
C TRP A 345 -26.31 -5.68 -28.53
N GLY A 346 -27.19 -5.34 -27.59
CA GLY A 346 -27.99 -4.10 -27.60
C GLY A 346 -27.13 -2.84 -27.72
N LEU A 347 -26.02 -2.76 -26.97
CA LEU A 347 -25.07 -1.64 -27.04
C LEU A 347 -24.26 -1.57 -28.35
N ARG A 348 -24.24 -2.62 -29.18
CA ARG A 348 -23.29 -2.75 -30.32
C ARG A 348 -23.95 -2.97 -31.68
N SER A 349 -25.21 -3.39 -31.71
CA SER A 349 -25.85 -3.92 -32.93
C SER A 349 -27.36 -3.73 -32.98
N TYR A 350 -27.96 -3.04 -32.00
CA TYR A 350 -29.38 -2.67 -32.07
C TYR A 350 -29.60 -1.43 -32.93
N ALA A 351 -30.71 -1.43 -33.67
CA ALA A 351 -31.27 -0.27 -34.36
C ALA A 351 -32.79 -0.24 -34.11
N PRO A 352 -33.46 0.93 -34.12
CA PRO A 352 -34.91 1.02 -33.88
C PRO A 352 -35.76 0.15 -34.82
N GLU A 353 -35.28 -0.10 -36.04
CA GLU A 353 -35.89 -1.02 -37.02
C GLU A 353 -36.01 -2.47 -36.50
N LEU A 354 -35.10 -2.89 -35.62
CA LEU A 354 -35.06 -4.24 -35.05
C LEU A 354 -35.98 -4.41 -33.84
N LEU A 355 -36.67 -3.36 -33.36
CA LEU A 355 -37.47 -3.38 -32.13
C LEU A 355 -38.49 -4.51 -32.13
N TRP A 356 -39.32 -4.62 -33.18
CA TRP A 356 -40.32 -5.68 -33.34
C TRP A 356 -39.74 -7.11 -33.38
N SER A 357 -38.46 -7.26 -33.74
CA SER A 357 -37.75 -8.55 -33.71
C SER A 357 -37.05 -8.85 -32.39
N THR A 358 -36.98 -7.87 -31.48
CA THR A 358 -36.19 -7.91 -30.24
C THR A 358 -37.07 -7.87 -28.99
N GLU A 359 -38.08 -7.01 -28.97
CA GLU A 359 -39.03 -6.85 -27.86
C GLU A 359 -39.74 -8.17 -27.49
N PRO A 360 -40.19 -9.04 -28.43
CA PRO A 360 -40.75 -10.34 -28.07
C PRO A 360 -39.78 -11.24 -27.28
N PHE A 361 -38.47 -11.19 -27.59
CA PHE A 361 -37.45 -11.92 -26.83
C PHE A 361 -37.18 -11.26 -25.46
N LEU A 362 -37.19 -9.92 -25.37
CA LEU A 362 -37.05 -9.23 -24.09
C LEU A 362 -38.21 -9.56 -23.14
N ILE A 363 -39.45 -9.51 -23.64
CA ILE A 363 -40.65 -9.90 -22.89
C ILE A 363 -40.58 -11.38 -22.50
N LEU A 364 -40.20 -12.27 -23.43
CA LEU A 364 -40.05 -13.70 -23.14
C LEU A 364 -39.00 -13.95 -22.05
N PHE A 365 -37.81 -13.36 -22.13
CA PHE A 365 -36.76 -13.54 -21.13
C PHE A 365 -37.14 -12.90 -19.78
N PHE A 366 -37.80 -11.75 -19.78
CA PHE A 366 -38.36 -11.14 -18.56
C PHE A 366 -39.36 -12.08 -17.88
N LEU A 367 -40.33 -12.63 -18.63
CA LEU A 367 -41.33 -13.56 -18.11
C LEU A 367 -40.70 -14.89 -17.65
N MET A 368 -39.73 -15.43 -18.40
CA MET A 368 -39.01 -16.65 -18.00
C MET A 368 -38.24 -16.44 -16.69
N TYR A 369 -37.51 -15.33 -16.53
CA TYR A 369 -36.72 -15.10 -15.32
C TYR A 369 -37.57 -14.63 -14.12
N LEU A 370 -38.67 -13.90 -14.34
CA LEU A 370 -39.71 -13.66 -13.33
C LEU A 370 -40.33 -15.00 -12.88
N GLY A 371 -40.60 -15.91 -13.81
CA GLY A 371 -41.07 -17.27 -13.55
C GLY A 371 -40.06 -18.10 -12.74
N ILE A 372 -38.78 -18.11 -13.13
CA ILE A 372 -37.71 -18.79 -12.38
C ILE A 372 -37.60 -18.23 -10.96
N GLY A 373 -37.60 -16.90 -10.80
CA GLY A 373 -37.56 -16.24 -9.49
C GLY A 373 -38.74 -16.62 -8.61
N LEU A 374 -39.96 -16.59 -9.16
CA LEU A 374 -41.18 -16.93 -8.43
C LEU A 374 -41.27 -18.42 -8.09
N LEU A 375 -40.85 -19.32 -8.99
CA LEU A 375 -40.79 -20.77 -8.74
C LEU A 375 -39.74 -21.12 -7.68
N PHE A 376 -38.56 -20.51 -7.76
CA PHE A 376 -37.49 -20.68 -6.78
C PHE A 376 -37.92 -20.19 -5.40
N ALA A 377 -38.49 -18.98 -5.31
CA ALA A 377 -39.02 -18.43 -4.06
C ALA A 377 -40.15 -19.31 -3.51
N ARG A 378 -41.17 -19.64 -4.33
CA ARG A 378 -42.31 -20.46 -3.92
C ARG A 378 -41.87 -21.80 -3.36
N ARG A 379 -41.06 -22.57 -4.10
CA ARG A 379 -40.63 -23.91 -3.67
C ARG A 379 -39.80 -23.83 -2.38
N LYS A 380 -38.85 -22.90 -2.32
CA LYS A 380 -37.92 -22.77 -1.20
C LYS A 380 -38.56 -22.17 0.06
N LEU A 381 -39.73 -21.53 -0.04
CA LEU A 381 -40.57 -21.10 1.09
C LEU A 381 -41.62 -22.15 1.50
N LEU A 382 -41.95 -23.11 0.63
CA LEU A 382 -42.87 -24.22 0.92
C LEU A 382 -42.16 -25.47 1.46
N ASP A 383 -40.93 -25.75 1.01
CA ASP A 383 -40.10 -26.88 1.46
C ASP A 383 -39.48 -26.64 2.87
N ILE A 384 -39.82 -25.55 3.56
CA ILE A 384 -39.39 -25.25 4.95
C ILE A 384 -40.46 -25.73 5.94
N PRO A 385 -40.14 -26.65 6.87
CA PRO A 385 -41.12 -27.17 7.84
C PRO A 385 -41.50 -26.16 8.94
N ASP A 386 -40.60 -25.27 9.34
CA ASP A 386 -40.74 -24.35 10.50
C ASP A 386 -41.64 -23.12 10.23
N ALA A 387 -42.81 -23.29 9.63
CA ALA A 387 -43.66 -22.17 9.21
C ALA A 387 -44.85 -21.92 10.18
N PRO A 388 -45.11 -20.66 10.59
CA PRO A 388 -46.25 -20.32 11.45
C PRO A 388 -47.61 -20.65 10.81
N ALA A 389 -48.63 -20.79 11.67
CA ALA A 389 -50.02 -20.85 11.24
C ALA A 389 -50.51 -19.48 10.72
N ASP A 390 -51.42 -19.49 9.73
CA ASP A 390 -51.76 -18.33 8.90
C ASP A 390 -52.62 -17.21 9.58
N GLY A 391 -52.52 -17.06 10.90
CA GLY A 391 -53.32 -16.10 11.68
C GLY A 391 -52.77 -14.67 11.73
N ASP A 392 -51.48 -14.51 12.06
CA ASP A 392 -50.89 -13.19 12.38
C ASP A 392 -50.08 -12.58 11.23
N ARG A 393 -50.54 -11.43 10.72
CA ARG A 393 -49.90 -10.70 9.61
C ARG A 393 -48.46 -10.29 9.94
N GLU A 394 -48.24 -9.70 11.11
CA GLU A 394 -46.92 -9.19 11.52
C GLU A 394 -45.94 -10.34 11.84
N ALA A 395 -46.44 -11.45 12.41
CA ALA A 395 -45.62 -12.64 12.65
C ALA A 395 -45.13 -13.29 11.35
N LEU A 396 -46.00 -13.41 10.33
CA LEU A 396 -45.64 -13.93 9.01
C LEU A 396 -44.63 -13.01 8.28
N LEU A 397 -44.81 -11.69 8.38
CA LEU A 397 -43.84 -10.71 7.86
C LEU A 397 -42.47 -10.85 8.53
N HIS A 398 -42.41 -10.90 9.86
CA HIS A 398 -41.14 -11.05 10.57
C HIS A 398 -40.48 -12.42 10.37
N TRP A 399 -41.24 -13.51 10.26
CA TRP A 399 -40.72 -14.84 9.95
C TRP A 399 -40.09 -14.89 8.55
N SER A 400 -40.82 -14.44 7.53
CA SER A 400 -40.35 -14.44 6.14
C SER A 400 -39.16 -13.51 5.94
N ALA A 401 -39.12 -12.35 6.62
CA ALA A 401 -37.96 -11.45 6.62
C ALA A 401 -36.70 -12.12 7.21
N ARG A 402 -36.81 -12.84 8.34
CA ARG A 402 -35.67 -13.50 9.00
C ARG A 402 -35.09 -14.68 8.21
N LYS A 403 -35.87 -15.33 7.35
CA LYS A 403 -35.39 -16.40 6.43
C LYS A 403 -34.93 -15.84 5.06
N GLY A 404 -34.89 -14.50 4.91
CA GLY A 404 -34.69 -13.79 3.64
C GLY A 404 -33.41 -14.10 2.86
N ASP A 405 -32.31 -14.48 3.53
CA ASP A 405 -31.03 -14.86 2.87
C ASP A 405 -31.17 -16.02 1.88
N TYR A 406 -32.26 -16.80 1.97
CA TYR A 406 -32.54 -17.90 1.04
C TYR A 406 -33.41 -17.47 -0.15
N VAL A 407 -34.07 -16.31 -0.14
CA VAL A 407 -34.75 -15.73 -1.31
C VAL A 407 -33.70 -14.99 -2.13
N ASP A 408 -33.41 -15.47 -3.34
CA ASP A 408 -32.30 -14.93 -4.15
C ASP A 408 -32.69 -13.59 -4.76
N GLY A 409 -32.50 -12.49 -3.99
CA GLY A 409 -32.95 -11.15 -4.34
C GLY A 409 -32.47 -10.65 -5.71
N THR A 410 -31.33 -11.15 -6.19
CA THR A 410 -30.82 -10.94 -7.55
C THR A 410 -31.80 -11.41 -8.63
N MET A 411 -32.56 -12.49 -8.40
CA MET A 411 -33.56 -13.02 -9.33
C MET A 411 -34.96 -12.43 -9.13
N LEU A 412 -35.22 -11.74 -8.02
CA LEU A 412 -36.48 -11.04 -7.77
C LEU A 412 -36.44 -9.58 -8.24
N PHE A 413 -35.39 -8.85 -7.89
CA PHE A 413 -35.21 -7.44 -8.27
C PHE A 413 -34.44 -7.26 -9.59
N GLY A 414 -33.65 -8.26 -10.01
CA GLY A 414 -32.95 -8.24 -11.30
C GLY A 414 -33.88 -8.09 -12.51
N PRO A 415 -34.92 -8.92 -12.66
CA PRO A 415 -35.86 -8.82 -13.78
C PRO A 415 -36.57 -7.47 -13.93
N PRO A 416 -37.17 -6.83 -12.90
CA PRO A 416 -37.76 -5.50 -13.06
C PRO A 416 -36.73 -4.42 -13.41
N ILE A 417 -35.54 -4.45 -12.81
CA ILE A 417 -34.52 -3.42 -13.04
C ILE A 417 -33.92 -3.56 -14.45
N MET A 418 -33.49 -4.76 -14.84
CA MET A 418 -32.95 -5.00 -16.19
C MET A 418 -34.04 -4.90 -17.27
N GLY A 419 -35.25 -5.41 -17.00
CA GLY A 419 -36.38 -5.35 -17.92
C GLY A 419 -36.83 -3.93 -18.21
N PHE A 420 -37.05 -3.10 -17.17
CA PHE A 420 -37.42 -1.70 -17.36
C PHE A 420 -36.27 -0.87 -17.96
N GLY A 421 -35.02 -1.12 -17.55
CA GLY A 421 -33.86 -0.43 -18.10
C GLY A 421 -33.68 -0.70 -19.60
N LEU A 422 -33.84 -1.96 -20.03
CA LEU A 422 -33.82 -2.34 -21.44
C LEU A 422 -35.04 -1.78 -22.19
N GLN A 423 -36.25 -1.87 -21.63
CA GLN A 423 -37.46 -1.32 -22.26
C GLN A 423 -37.36 0.20 -22.46
N PHE A 424 -36.87 0.93 -21.45
CA PHE A 424 -36.61 2.37 -21.56
C PHE A 424 -35.59 2.67 -22.67
N ALA A 425 -34.47 1.94 -22.73
CA ALA A 425 -33.46 2.12 -23.77
C ALA A 425 -33.97 1.82 -25.19
N LEU A 426 -34.86 0.83 -25.35
CA LEU A 426 -35.54 0.51 -26.63
C LEU A 426 -36.53 1.61 -27.04
N VAL A 427 -37.32 2.13 -26.08
CA VAL A 427 -38.57 2.89 -26.33
C VAL A 427 -38.45 4.41 -26.13
N GLN A 428 -37.35 4.91 -25.56
CA GLN A 428 -37.07 6.35 -25.32
C GLN A 428 -37.25 7.30 -26.54
N HIS A 429 -37.27 6.76 -27.76
CA HIS A 429 -37.46 7.51 -29.00
C HIS A 429 -38.95 7.78 -29.33
N LEU A 430 -39.88 7.23 -28.55
CA LEU A 430 -41.33 7.44 -28.69
C LEU A 430 -41.87 8.33 -27.56
N GLU A 431 -42.60 9.39 -27.94
CA GLU A 431 -43.14 10.37 -27.01
C GLU A 431 -44.11 9.71 -26.00
N PHE A 432 -44.00 10.09 -24.71
CA PHE A 432 -44.73 9.53 -23.56
C PHE A 432 -44.58 8.01 -23.32
N ALA A 433 -44.00 7.23 -24.23
CA ALA A 433 -43.99 5.77 -24.15
C ALA A 433 -43.18 5.23 -22.97
N ALA A 434 -42.19 5.98 -22.47
CA ALA A 434 -41.50 5.70 -21.21
C ALA A 434 -42.42 5.85 -19.98
N ALA A 435 -43.29 6.86 -19.95
CA ALA A 435 -44.26 7.07 -18.88
C ALA A 435 -45.37 6.00 -18.92
N PHE A 436 -45.85 5.62 -20.12
CA PHE A 436 -46.77 4.49 -20.28
C PHE A 436 -46.12 3.15 -19.90
N SER A 437 -44.83 2.93 -20.20
CA SER A 437 -44.09 1.74 -19.77
C SER A 437 -43.96 1.66 -18.25
N ALA A 438 -43.68 2.79 -17.58
CA ALA A 438 -43.66 2.87 -16.12
C ALA A 438 -45.05 2.59 -15.53
N LEU A 439 -46.11 3.19 -16.08
CA LEU A 439 -47.50 2.95 -15.66
C LEU A 439 -47.90 1.48 -15.82
N ALA A 440 -47.60 0.87 -16.97
CA ALA A 440 -47.89 -0.55 -17.24
C ALA A 440 -47.14 -1.48 -16.29
N LEU A 441 -45.86 -1.21 -16.01
CA LEU A 441 -45.07 -1.98 -15.05
C LEU A 441 -45.61 -1.82 -13.62
N GLY A 442 -46.04 -0.61 -13.25
CA GLY A 442 -46.73 -0.34 -11.98
C GLY A 442 -48.02 -1.14 -11.82
N VAL A 443 -48.84 -1.20 -12.88
CA VAL A 443 -50.07 -2.02 -12.93
C VAL A 443 -49.75 -3.52 -12.84
N ILE A 444 -48.72 -4.01 -13.54
CA ILE A 444 -48.27 -5.42 -13.45
C ILE A 444 -47.86 -5.78 -12.03
N TYR A 445 -47.07 -4.93 -11.36
CA TYR A 445 -46.66 -5.19 -9.98
C TYR A 445 -47.78 -5.02 -8.94
N MET A 446 -48.73 -4.11 -9.15
CA MET A 446 -49.96 -4.05 -8.34
C MET A 446 -50.85 -5.29 -8.56
N GLY A 447 -50.93 -5.82 -9.78
CA GLY A 447 -51.61 -7.07 -10.09
C GLY A 447 -50.95 -8.28 -9.42
N LEU A 448 -49.62 -8.38 -9.52
CA LEU A 448 -48.84 -9.44 -8.87
C LEU A 448 -48.93 -9.36 -7.34
N ALA A 449 -48.90 -8.14 -6.77
CA ALA A 449 -49.15 -7.93 -5.34
C ALA A 449 -50.53 -8.47 -4.93
N ARG A 450 -51.58 -8.20 -5.71
CA ARG A 450 -52.94 -8.69 -5.45
C ARG A 450 -53.05 -10.22 -5.52
N VAL A 451 -52.29 -10.88 -6.38
CA VAL A 451 -52.23 -12.36 -6.48
C VAL A 451 -51.42 -12.99 -5.33
N LEU A 452 -50.44 -12.27 -4.78
CA LEU A 452 -49.56 -12.74 -3.69
C LEU A 452 -49.99 -12.28 -2.30
N MET A 453 -51.08 -11.52 -2.17
CA MET A 453 -51.68 -11.10 -0.90
C MET A 453 -52.46 -12.25 -0.25
N GLY A 454 -51.74 -13.25 0.27
CA GLY A 454 -52.30 -14.34 1.06
C GLY A 454 -51.25 -15.27 1.66
N GLY A 455 -51.44 -15.67 2.92
CA GLY A 455 -50.60 -16.64 3.64
C GLY A 455 -49.11 -16.32 3.65
N ARG A 456 -48.28 -17.37 3.60
CA ARG A 456 -46.81 -17.34 3.73
C ARG A 456 -46.05 -16.49 2.68
N ALA A 457 -46.73 -15.93 1.67
CA ALA A 457 -46.15 -15.09 0.63
C ALA A 457 -46.33 -13.57 0.86
N LEU A 458 -46.97 -13.15 1.96
CA LEU A 458 -47.41 -11.76 2.18
C LEU A 458 -46.31 -10.69 1.98
N LEU A 459 -45.10 -10.94 2.47
CA LEU A 459 -43.95 -10.02 2.31
C LEU A 459 -43.61 -9.77 0.83
N LEU A 460 -43.74 -10.79 0.00
CA LEU A 460 -43.54 -10.68 -1.45
C LEU A 460 -44.62 -9.76 -2.06
N GLY A 461 -45.88 -9.95 -1.67
CA GLY A 461 -46.99 -9.08 -2.07
C GLY A 461 -46.80 -7.61 -1.68
N GLU A 462 -46.31 -7.33 -0.48
CA GLU A 462 -46.03 -5.96 -0.03
C GLU A 462 -44.86 -5.32 -0.80
N THR A 463 -43.79 -6.06 -1.11
CA THR A 463 -42.70 -5.54 -1.96
C THR A 463 -43.17 -5.22 -3.38
N CYS A 464 -44.08 -6.01 -3.96
CA CYS A 464 -44.68 -5.71 -5.26
C CYS A 464 -45.59 -4.47 -5.21
N LEU A 465 -46.36 -4.27 -4.14
CA LEU A 465 -47.22 -3.09 -3.99
C LEU A 465 -46.40 -1.80 -3.89
N ALA A 466 -45.34 -1.79 -3.08
CA ALA A 466 -44.47 -0.63 -2.94
C ALA A 466 -43.81 -0.25 -4.28
N LEU A 467 -43.33 -1.25 -5.04
CA LEU A 467 -42.77 -1.06 -6.38
C LEU A 467 -43.80 -0.47 -7.36
N GLY A 468 -45.07 -0.90 -7.27
CA GLY A 468 -46.17 -0.37 -8.07
C GLY A 468 -46.46 1.12 -7.83
N VAL A 469 -46.50 1.56 -6.56
CA VAL A 469 -46.72 2.97 -6.21
C VAL A 469 -45.57 3.86 -6.70
N ILE A 470 -44.32 3.40 -6.58
CA ILE A 470 -43.14 4.14 -7.05
C ILE A 470 -43.22 4.40 -8.57
N PHE A 471 -43.52 3.36 -9.37
CA PHE A 471 -43.67 3.53 -10.81
C PHE A 471 -44.87 4.42 -11.21
N ALA A 472 -45.95 4.43 -10.42
CA ALA A 472 -47.08 5.33 -10.65
C ALA A 472 -46.75 6.81 -10.37
N SER A 473 -46.07 7.13 -9.25
CA SER A 473 -45.66 8.51 -8.95
C SER A 473 -44.60 9.04 -9.93
N LEU A 474 -43.78 8.14 -10.51
CA LEU A 474 -42.76 8.50 -11.51
C LEU A 474 -43.36 9.00 -12.84
N ALA A 475 -44.61 8.67 -13.15
CA ALA A 475 -45.25 9.10 -14.39
C ALA A 475 -45.50 10.62 -14.47
N ILE A 476 -45.65 11.32 -13.34
CA ILE A 476 -45.90 12.78 -13.30
C ILE A 476 -44.67 13.61 -13.74
N PRO A 477 -43.47 13.43 -13.15
CA PRO A 477 -42.28 14.16 -13.61
C PRO A 477 -41.79 13.72 -15.00
N LEU A 478 -42.27 12.59 -15.53
CA LEU A 478 -42.05 12.18 -16.94
C LEU A 478 -43.03 12.88 -17.92
N GLY A 479 -43.82 13.87 -17.48
CA GLY A 479 -44.82 14.53 -18.33
C GLY A 479 -45.12 16.02 -18.04
N LEU A 480 -44.41 16.70 -17.13
CA LEU A 480 -44.67 18.12 -16.82
C LEU A 480 -43.39 18.95 -16.55
N ASP A 481 -43.51 20.26 -16.78
CA ASP A 481 -42.39 21.20 -16.82
C ASP A 481 -41.96 21.71 -15.42
N ALA A 482 -40.66 21.61 -15.10
CA ALA A 482 -40.17 21.58 -13.72
C ALA A 482 -39.90 22.94 -13.03
N ARG A 483 -40.27 24.08 -13.64
CA ARG A 483 -40.11 25.41 -12.99
C ARG A 483 -41.15 25.66 -11.92
N TRP A 484 -42.43 25.60 -12.30
CA TRP A 484 -43.56 25.95 -11.44
C TRP A 484 -43.80 24.93 -10.32
N THR A 485 -43.42 23.66 -10.54
CA THR A 485 -43.46 22.62 -9.50
C THR A 485 -42.60 22.99 -8.29
N SER A 486 -41.40 23.54 -8.51
CA SER A 486 -40.48 23.91 -7.42
C SER A 486 -41.06 24.98 -6.49
N ALA A 487 -41.61 26.07 -7.03
CA ALA A 487 -42.14 27.18 -6.25
C ALA A 487 -43.46 26.81 -5.53
N ALA A 488 -44.32 26.02 -6.17
CA ALA A 488 -45.54 25.50 -5.56
C ALA A 488 -45.22 24.64 -4.32
N TRP A 489 -44.34 23.64 -4.48
CA TRP A 489 -43.92 22.74 -3.40
C TRP A 489 -43.23 23.46 -2.23
N ALA A 490 -42.56 24.60 -2.46
CA ALA A 490 -41.96 25.42 -1.39
C ALA A 490 -43.02 25.98 -0.43
N VAL A 491 -44.03 26.65 -1.01
CA VAL A 491 -45.08 27.37 -0.28
C VAL A 491 -46.09 26.39 0.31
N GLU A 492 -46.48 25.38 -0.46
CA GLU A 492 -47.34 24.28 -0.02
C GLU A 492 -46.71 23.54 1.17
N GLY A 493 -45.43 23.17 1.07
CA GLY A 493 -44.69 22.55 2.17
C GLY A 493 -44.63 23.45 3.42
N ALA A 494 -44.42 24.76 3.28
CA ALA A 494 -44.45 25.68 4.42
C ALA A 494 -45.85 25.78 5.07
N GLY A 495 -46.92 25.79 4.26
CA GLY A 495 -48.30 25.79 4.74
C GLY A 495 -48.65 24.50 5.48
N ILE A 496 -48.33 23.34 4.91
CA ILE A 496 -48.57 22.03 5.53
C ILE A 496 -47.74 21.88 6.82
N PHE A 497 -46.49 22.38 6.87
CA PHE A 497 -45.67 22.34 8.08
C PHE A 497 -46.26 23.21 9.21
N TRP A 498 -46.70 24.43 8.89
CA TRP A 498 -47.36 25.32 9.86
C TRP A 498 -48.70 24.76 10.38
N LEU A 499 -49.51 24.17 9.49
CA LEU A 499 -50.77 23.54 9.85
C LEU A 499 -50.55 22.25 10.67
N GLY A 500 -49.60 21.42 10.25
CA GLY A 500 -49.20 20.20 10.94
C GLY A 500 -48.61 20.45 12.33
N LEU A 501 -47.92 21.60 12.53
CA LEU A 501 -47.52 22.08 13.86
C LEU A 501 -48.75 22.29 14.76
N ARG A 502 -49.78 23.00 14.28
CA ARG A 502 -51.03 23.25 15.02
C ARG A 502 -51.92 22.01 15.21
N GLN A 503 -51.83 21.01 14.34
CA GLN A 503 -52.71 19.83 14.34
C GLN A 503 -52.07 18.54 14.88
N HIS A 504 -50.84 18.59 15.39
CA HIS A 504 -50.13 17.43 15.99
C HIS A 504 -50.02 16.17 15.07
N ARG A 505 -49.98 16.34 13.73
CA ARG A 505 -49.87 15.24 12.76
C ARG A 505 -48.41 15.02 12.28
N PRO A 506 -47.66 14.02 12.79
CA PRO A 506 -46.22 13.88 12.49
C PRO A 506 -45.92 13.52 11.03
N PHE A 507 -46.67 12.57 10.44
CA PHE A 507 -46.47 12.18 9.04
C PHE A 507 -46.72 13.35 8.05
N ALA A 508 -47.67 14.23 8.36
CA ALA A 508 -47.91 15.44 7.56
C ALA A 508 -46.73 16.43 7.65
N ARG A 509 -46.12 16.60 8.83
CA ARG A 509 -44.91 17.42 9.01
C ARG A 509 -43.70 16.82 8.26
N ALA A 510 -43.54 15.50 8.30
CA ALA A 510 -42.49 14.80 7.56
C ALA A 510 -42.68 14.93 6.03
N PHE A 511 -43.91 14.76 5.54
CA PHE A 511 -44.26 15.00 4.13
C PHE A 511 -44.01 16.46 3.72
N ALA A 512 -44.37 17.43 4.56
CA ALA A 512 -44.12 18.85 4.30
C ALA A 512 -42.63 19.18 4.14
N LEU A 513 -41.77 18.57 4.97
CA LEU A 513 -40.31 18.72 4.87
C LEU A 513 -39.74 17.99 3.64
N LEU A 514 -40.28 16.83 3.27
CA LEU A 514 -39.95 16.15 2.01
C LEU A 514 -40.37 16.99 0.79
N LEU A 515 -41.51 17.69 0.85
CA LEU A 515 -42.00 18.56 -0.21
C LEU A 515 -41.13 19.83 -0.35
N GLN A 516 -40.73 20.46 0.76
CA GLN A 516 -39.72 21.55 0.76
C GLN A 516 -38.35 21.09 0.24
N LEU A 517 -37.96 19.83 0.50
CA LEU A 517 -36.71 19.26 0.00
C LEU A 517 -36.79 18.93 -1.50
N GLY A 518 -37.91 18.36 -1.97
CA GLY A 518 -38.18 18.15 -3.40
C GLY A 518 -38.26 19.47 -4.17
N SER A 519 -38.86 20.51 -3.58
CA SER A 519 -38.84 21.89 -4.06
C SER A 519 -37.41 22.40 -4.24
N ALA A 520 -36.57 22.29 -3.21
CA ALA A 520 -35.18 22.71 -3.26
C ALA A 520 -34.39 21.98 -4.35
N LEU A 521 -34.60 20.67 -4.53
CA LEU A 521 -33.95 19.89 -5.60
C LEU A 521 -34.44 20.30 -7.01
N ALA A 522 -35.74 20.52 -7.19
CA ALA A 522 -36.31 20.96 -8.46
C ALA A 522 -35.91 22.40 -8.84
N PHE A 523 -35.72 23.28 -7.84
CA PHE A 523 -35.17 24.61 -8.06
C PHE A 523 -33.68 24.57 -8.44
N LEU A 524 -32.90 23.73 -7.76
CA LEU A 524 -31.47 23.56 -8.05
C LEU A 524 -31.20 22.92 -9.41
N SER A 525 -32.06 22.02 -9.90
CA SER A 525 -31.87 21.36 -11.20
C SER A 525 -32.10 22.26 -12.42
N GLN A 526 -32.67 23.46 -12.23
CA GLN A 526 -32.91 24.43 -13.30
C GLN A 526 -32.19 25.77 -13.09
N LEU A 527 -31.25 25.85 -12.13
CA LEU A 527 -30.52 27.08 -11.82
C LEU A 527 -29.69 27.57 -13.02
N ARG A 528 -29.92 28.81 -13.46
CA ARG A 528 -29.06 29.53 -14.44
C ARG A 528 -28.53 30.81 -13.80
N VAL A 529 -27.34 31.24 -14.21
CA VAL A 529 -26.61 32.38 -13.64
C VAL A 529 -26.46 33.45 -14.70
N GLY A 530 -26.96 34.66 -14.43
CA GLY A 530 -27.12 35.75 -15.42
C GLY A 530 -28.32 35.52 -16.35
N ASP A 531 -29.00 36.54 -16.87
CA ASP A 531 -28.98 37.98 -16.56
C ASP A 531 -30.44 38.40 -16.33
N SER A 532 -30.83 38.67 -15.08
CA SER A 532 -32.25 38.78 -14.73
C SER A 532 -32.54 39.73 -13.56
N SER A 533 -33.77 40.26 -13.53
CA SER A 533 -34.24 41.26 -12.57
C SER A 533 -34.68 40.64 -11.24
N LEU A 534 -34.93 41.50 -10.24
CA LEU A 534 -35.54 41.12 -8.96
C LEU A 534 -36.92 40.41 -9.08
N LEU A 535 -37.58 40.52 -10.24
CA LEU A 535 -38.93 40.00 -10.49
C LEU A 535 -38.93 38.74 -11.36
N ASP A 536 -37.78 38.31 -11.87
CA ASP A 536 -37.65 37.07 -12.63
C ASP A 536 -37.65 35.84 -11.71
N GLY A 537 -38.10 34.70 -12.25
CA GLY A 537 -38.45 33.53 -11.45
C GLY A 537 -37.30 32.89 -10.64
N ALA A 538 -36.04 33.13 -11.02
CA ALA A 538 -34.88 32.56 -10.32
C ALA A 538 -34.58 33.27 -8.97
N PRO A 539 -34.26 34.58 -8.92
CA PRO A 539 -34.08 35.29 -7.64
C PRO A 539 -35.34 35.29 -6.79
N LEU A 540 -36.54 35.37 -7.40
CA LEU A 540 -37.80 35.28 -6.69
C LEU A 540 -38.00 33.89 -6.04
N GLY A 541 -37.72 32.81 -6.77
CA GLY A 541 -37.80 31.43 -6.25
C GLY A 541 -36.82 31.19 -5.09
N ALA A 542 -35.57 31.64 -5.21
CA ALA A 542 -34.59 31.57 -4.13
C ALA A 542 -35.04 32.34 -2.88
N LEU A 543 -35.57 33.55 -3.06
CA LEU A 543 -36.07 34.39 -1.98
C LEU A 543 -37.29 33.77 -1.29
N MET A 544 -38.26 33.26 -2.05
CA MET A 544 -39.46 32.60 -1.50
C MET A 544 -39.10 31.32 -0.73
N LEU A 545 -38.22 30.47 -1.29
CA LEU A 545 -37.78 29.24 -0.63
C LEU A 545 -36.95 29.53 0.63
N GLY A 546 -36.04 30.51 0.58
CA GLY A 546 -35.27 30.98 1.74
C GLY A 546 -36.16 31.52 2.86
N ILE A 547 -37.16 32.35 2.53
CA ILE A 547 -38.13 32.87 3.49
C ILE A 547 -39.01 31.74 4.05
N ALA A 548 -39.48 30.80 3.22
CA ALA A 548 -40.29 29.65 3.66
C ALA A 548 -39.55 28.79 4.70
N LEU A 549 -38.26 28.53 4.47
CA LEU A 549 -37.41 27.76 5.38
C LEU A 549 -37.06 28.55 6.67
N LEU A 550 -36.77 29.84 6.58
CA LEU A 550 -36.52 30.69 7.76
C LEU A 550 -37.79 30.94 8.59
N PHE A 551 -38.97 31.01 7.96
CA PHE A 551 -40.26 31.04 8.64
C PHE A 551 -40.50 29.72 9.39
N SER A 552 -40.27 28.58 8.72
CA SER A 552 -40.37 27.25 9.34
C SER A 552 -39.42 27.12 10.55
N PHE A 553 -38.17 27.60 10.43
CA PHE A 553 -37.21 27.70 11.55
C PHE A 553 -37.71 28.60 12.69
N TYR A 554 -38.20 29.82 12.38
CA TYR A 554 -38.63 30.79 13.39
C TYR A 554 -39.85 30.29 14.18
N GLN A 555 -40.84 29.72 13.49
CA GLN A 555 -42.03 29.15 14.13
C GLN A 555 -41.66 27.95 15.00
N LEU A 556 -40.78 27.07 14.54
CA LEU A 556 -40.30 25.93 15.32
C LEU A 556 -39.43 26.34 16.53
N ARG A 557 -38.66 27.45 16.42
CA ARG A 557 -37.92 28.04 17.56
C ARG A 557 -38.86 28.66 18.60
N LYS A 558 -40.04 29.12 18.20
CA LYS A 558 -41.06 29.73 19.08
C LYS A 558 -42.02 28.70 19.71
N ALA A 559 -42.09 27.47 19.18
CA ALA A 559 -42.98 26.42 19.66
C ALA A 559 -42.59 25.85 21.04
N SER A 560 -43.58 25.53 21.87
CA SER A 560 -43.37 24.94 23.21
C SER A 560 -42.78 23.52 23.13
N ALA A 561 -42.33 22.99 24.27
CA ALA A 561 -41.76 21.65 24.34
C ALA A 561 -42.77 20.53 24.05
N GLU A 562 -44.07 20.79 24.21
CA GLU A 562 -45.14 19.81 23.99
C GLU A 562 -45.65 19.78 22.54
N GLN A 563 -45.36 20.83 21.76
CA GLN A 563 -45.86 20.97 20.38
C GLN A 563 -44.88 20.41 19.33
N ALA A 564 -43.59 20.32 19.68
CA ALA A 564 -42.51 19.94 18.79
C ALA A 564 -41.84 18.62 19.21
N SER A 565 -41.70 17.69 18.27
CA SER A 565 -41.05 16.40 18.49
C SER A 565 -39.52 16.57 18.67
N PRO A 566 -38.82 15.73 19.46
CA PRO A 566 -37.37 15.86 19.66
C PRO A 566 -36.55 15.84 18.36
N TRP A 567 -36.98 15.09 17.33
CA TRP A 567 -36.30 15.08 16.02
C TRP A 567 -36.47 16.40 15.26
N GLU A 568 -37.63 17.06 15.35
CA GLU A 568 -37.88 18.37 14.74
C GLU A 568 -36.96 19.43 15.36
N ARG A 569 -36.79 19.38 16.68
CA ARG A 569 -35.86 20.28 17.41
C ARG A 569 -34.39 20.02 17.07
N GLN A 570 -34.01 18.79 16.73
CA GLN A 570 -32.70 18.49 16.13
C GLN A 570 -32.55 19.02 14.69
N GLY A 571 -33.67 19.21 13.98
CA GLY A 571 -33.73 19.82 12.63
C GLY A 571 -33.63 21.34 12.58
N LEU A 572 -33.83 22.07 13.70
CA LEU A 572 -33.68 23.53 13.79
C LEU A 572 -32.39 24.09 13.12
N PRO A 573 -31.17 23.57 13.37
CA PRO A 573 -29.97 24.03 12.69
C PRO A 573 -30.00 23.80 11.17
N VAL A 574 -30.66 22.76 10.69
CA VAL A 574 -30.76 22.45 9.25
C VAL A 574 -31.68 23.46 8.56
N LEU A 575 -32.84 23.76 9.13
CA LEU A 575 -33.77 24.77 8.60
C LEU A 575 -33.13 26.18 8.55
N ALA A 576 -32.41 26.57 9.59
CA ALA A 576 -31.65 27.82 9.61
C ALA A 576 -30.53 27.85 8.56
N ALA A 577 -29.77 26.76 8.41
CA ALA A 577 -28.68 26.69 7.43
C ALA A 577 -29.18 26.71 5.98
N LEU A 578 -30.24 25.95 5.66
CA LEU A 578 -30.83 25.96 4.31
C LEU A 578 -31.44 27.32 3.98
N GLY A 579 -32.24 27.88 4.89
CA GLY A 579 -32.88 29.18 4.70
C GLY A 579 -31.87 30.33 4.51
N LEU A 580 -30.77 30.32 5.26
CA LEU A 580 -29.67 31.26 5.06
C LEU A 580 -28.93 31.02 3.73
N THR A 581 -28.68 29.77 3.33
CA THR A 581 -28.06 29.44 2.03
C THR A 581 -28.85 30.03 0.85
N PHE A 582 -30.18 29.91 0.86
CA PHE A 582 -31.01 30.50 -0.21
C PHE A 582 -31.01 32.05 -0.20
N LEU A 583 -30.78 32.70 0.94
CA LEU A 583 -30.50 34.15 0.96
C LEU A 583 -29.09 34.49 0.46
N TYR A 584 -28.07 33.68 0.78
CA TYR A 584 -26.70 33.92 0.29
C TYR A 584 -26.57 33.72 -1.23
N LEU A 585 -27.45 32.93 -1.85
CA LEU A 585 -27.59 32.81 -3.31
C LEU A 585 -28.07 34.10 -4.00
N LEU A 586 -28.64 35.08 -3.29
CA LEU A 586 -29.04 36.35 -3.90
C LEU A 586 -27.81 37.12 -4.43
N ALA A 587 -26.68 37.10 -3.73
CA ALA A 587 -25.47 37.82 -4.16
C ALA A 587 -24.93 37.35 -5.54
N PRO A 588 -24.66 36.05 -5.80
CA PRO A 588 -24.24 35.58 -7.12
C PRO A 588 -25.34 35.66 -8.20
N LEU A 589 -26.61 35.88 -7.84
CA LEU A 589 -27.69 36.15 -8.80
C LEU A 589 -27.80 37.64 -9.19
N PHE A 590 -27.24 38.57 -8.39
CA PHE A 590 -27.27 40.00 -8.67
C PHE A 590 -25.92 40.63 -9.03
N PHE A 591 -24.80 40.07 -8.56
CA PHE A 591 -23.50 40.73 -8.62
C PHE A 591 -22.43 39.93 -9.37
N LEU A 592 -21.61 40.65 -10.13
CA LEU A 592 -20.37 40.13 -10.71
C LEU A 592 -19.45 39.58 -9.62
N VAL A 593 -18.70 38.52 -9.96
CA VAL A 593 -17.87 37.68 -9.08
C VAL A 593 -17.10 38.46 -8.00
N GLN A 594 -16.42 39.56 -8.34
CA GLN A 594 -15.61 40.32 -7.37
C GLN A 594 -16.46 41.11 -6.37
N ALA A 595 -17.63 41.63 -6.77
CA ALA A 595 -18.58 42.24 -5.86
C ALA A 595 -19.24 41.16 -4.98
N THR A 596 -19.58 39.98 -5.52
CA THR A 596 -20.09 38.84 -4.74
C THR A 596 -19.11 38.38 -3.65
N ALA A 597 -17.81 38.29 -3.93
CA ALA A 597 -16.79 37.95 -2.92
C ALA A 597 -16.79 38.92 -1.73
N ILE A 598 -16.82 40.23 -2.03
CA ILE A 598 -16.83 41.30 -1.02
C ILE A 598 -18.17 41.32 -0.27
N SER A 599 -19.29 41.17 -0.98
CA SER A 599 -20.63 41.07 -0.40
C SER A 599 -20.76 39.88 0.54
N TRP A 600 -20.20 38.71 0.24
CA TRP A 600 -20.18 37.57 1.15
C TRP A 600 -19.27 37.81 2.37
N ALA A 601 -18.09 38.41 2.21
CA ALA A 601 -17.23 38.76 3.35
C ALA A 601 -17.89 39.75 4.33
N LEU A 602 -18.61 40.75 3.80
CA LEU A 602 -19.36 41.75 4.58
C LEU A 602 -20.68 41.18 5.15
N ALA A 603 -21.47 40.47 4.36
CA ALA A 603 -22.70 39.83 4.82
C ALA A 603 -22.41 38.80 5.92
N GLY A 604 -21.31 38.06 5.81
CA GLY A 604 -20.84 37.18 6.88
C GLY A 604 -20.47 37.93 8.17
N LEU A 605 -19.95 39.15 8.09
CA LEU A 605 -19.71 40.00 9.27
C LEU A 605 -21.05 40.45 9.90
N VAL A 606 -22.04 40.80 9.07
CA VAL A 606 -23.40 41.14 9.53
C VAL A 606 -24.10 39.93 10.16
N THR A 607 -24.03 38.73 9.58
CA THR A 607 -24.65 37.52 10.15
C THR A 607 -23.89 36.98 11.36
N LEU A 608 -22.59 37.26 11.50
CA LEU A 608 -21.84 37.07 12.75
C LEU A 608 -22.41 37.97 13.86
N PHE A 609 -22.57 39.27 13.59
CA PHE A 609 -23.13 40.23 14.56
C PHE A 609 -24.57 39.88 14.96
N VAL A 610 -25.42 39.50 14.00
CA VAL A 610 -26.78 39.00 14.27
C VAL A 610 -26.74 37.65 15.02
N GLY A 611 -25.80 36.76 14.71
CA GLY A 611 -25.61 35.48 15.39
C GLY A 611 -25.24 35.62 16.88
N LEU A 612 -24.37 36.58 17.21
CA LEU A 612 -24.04 36.95 18.59
C LEU A 612 -25.27 37.51 19.32
N ARG A 613 -26.03 38.43 18.69
CA ARG A 613 -27.27 38.97 19.27
C ARG A 613 -28.38 37.92 19.48
N LEU A 614 -28.52 36.97 18.57
CA LEU A 614 -29.51 35.89 18.64
C LEU A 614 -29.06 34.69 19.49
N GLN A 615 -27.83 34.72 20.02
CA GLN A 615 -27.15 33.62 20.74
C GLN A 615 -27.26 32.28 19.98
N SER A 616 -27.09 32.32 18.66
CA SER A 616 -27.35 31.21 17.76
C SER A 616 -26.05 30.67 17.15
N ARG A 617 -25.60 29.51 17.65
CA ARG A 617 -24.38 28.83 17.15
C ARG A 617 -24.44 28.59 15.64
N THR A 618 -25.60 28.22 15.11
CA THR A 618 -25.79 28.00 13.67
C THR A 618 -25.50 29.26 12.85
N PHE A 619 -25.97 30.43 13.31
CA PHE A 619 -25.70 31.69 12.61
C PHE A 619 -24.21 32.00 12.59
N LEU A 620 -23.49 31.83 13.71
CA LEU A 620 -22.03 31.98 13.77
C LEU A 620 -21.29 31.03 12.82
N PHE A 621 -21.69 29.75 12.77
CA PHE A 621 -21.09 28.79 11.82
C PHE A 621 -21.39 29.16 10.36
N THR A 622 -22.61 29.58 10.01
CA THR A 622 -22.92 30.05 8.64
C THR A 622 -22.18 31.34 8.29
N ALA A 623 -21.99 32.24 9.25
CA ALA A 623 -21.25 33.48 9.07
C ALA A 623 -19.78 33.20 8.73
N PHE A 624 -19.09 32.41 9.55
CA PHE A 624 -17.72 31.98 9.26
C PHE A 624 -17.63 31.21 7.92
N ALA A 625 -18.60 30.33 7.62
CA ALA A 625 -18.63 29.61 6.35
C ALA A 625 -18.76 30.56 5.15
N VAL A 626 -19.59 31.59 5.20
CA VAL A 626 -19.79 32.55 4.10
C VAL A 626 -18.63 33.51 3.96
N GLN A 627 -17.97 33.92 5.06
CA GLN A 627 -16.72 34.68 4.96
C GLN A 627 -15.61 33.85 4.30
N LEU A 628 -15.51 32.54 4.63
CA LEU A 628 -14.59 31.62 3.98
C LEU A 628 -14.96 31.36 2.50
N LEU A 629 -16.25 31.29 2.15
CA LEU A 629 -16.70 31.19 0.76
C LEU A 629 -16.42 32.47 -0.04
N GLY A 630 -16.53 33.66 0.57
CA GLY A 630 -16.13 34.93 -0.06
C GLY A 630 -14.64 34.96 -0.38
N GLY A 631 -13.79 34.51 0.56
CA GLY A 631 -12.36 34.31 0.32
C GLY A 631 -12.07 33.25 -0.76
N ALA A 632 -12.76 32.11 -0.73
CA ALA A 632 -12.60 31.05 -1.72
C ALA A 632 -13.03 31.49 -3.13
N LEU A 633 -14.14 32.22 -3.27
CA LEU A 633 -14.63 32.73 -4.55
C LEU A 633 -13.69 33.80 -5.14
N PHE A 634 -13.04 34.61 -4.29
CA PHE A 634 -11.94 35.48 -4.72
C PHE A 634 -10.73 34.68 -5.25
N LEU A 635 -10.33 33.60 -4.57
CA LEU A 635 -9.24 32.73 -5.01
C LEU A 635 -9.57 31.96 -6.30
N LEU A 636 -10.80 31.47 -6.46
CA LEU A 636 -11.26 30.79 -7.68
C LEU A 636 -11.23 31.74 -8.89
N ARG A 637 -11.58 33.03 -8.72
CA ARG A 637 -11.45 34.02 -9.80
C ARG A 637 -10.00 34.18 -10.26
N LEU A 638 -9.03 34.12 -9.35
CA LEU A 638 -7.60 34.21 -9.70
C LEU A 638 -7.11 32.98 -10.49
N GLN A 639 -7.75 31.81 -10.32
CA GLN A 639 -7.46 30.62 -11.13
C GLN A 639 -8.11 30.68 -12.53
N GLY A 640 -9.19 31.45 -12.71
CA GLY A 640 -9.92 31.54 -13.97
C GLY A 640 -9.29 32.42 -15.05
N ALA A 641 -8.26 33.20 -14.74
CA ALA A 641 -7.56 34.10 -15.69
C ALA A 641 -6.41 33.37 -16.43
N GLY A 642 -6.68 32.15 -16.91
CA GLY A 642 -5.67 31.10 -17.09
C GLY A 642 -5.14 30.81 -18.49
N GLU A 643 -5.00 31.80 -19.37
CA GLU A 643 -4.26 31.63 -20.65
C GLU A 643 -2.92 32.38 -20.64
N ASP A 644 -2.89 33.66 -20.23
CA ASP A 644 -1.64 34.38 -19.94
C ASP A 644 -1.22 34.17 -18.49
N SER A 645 -0.26 33.28 -18.25
CA SER A 645 0.30 32.99 -16.91
C SER A 645 1.02 34.19 -16.25
N ALA A 646 1.35 35.23 -17.03
CA ALA A 646 1.82 36.51 -16.53
C ALA A 646 0.68 37.48 -16.11
N ALA A 647 -0.54 37.30 -16.63
CA ALA A 647 -1.66 38.23 -16.45
C ALA A 647 -2.45 38.01 -15.14
N VAL A 648 -2.29 36.88 -14.46
CA VAL A 648 -3.03 36.53 -13.22
C VAL A 648 -2.92 37.60 -12.12
N PHE A 649 -1.80 38.31 -12.06
CA PHE A 649 -1.55 39.39 -11.09
C PHE A 649 -1.73 40.82 -11.66
N SER A 650 -2.17 40.95 -12.93
CA SER A 650 -2.38 42.24 -13.62
C SER A 650 -3.42 43.16 -12.97
N ALA A 651 -4.26 42.64 -12.07
CA ALA A 651 -5.18 43.44 -11.26
C ALA A 651 -4.47 44.49 -10.38
N GLY A 652 -3.16 44.33 -10.13
CA GLY A 652 -2.31 45.31 -9.46
C GLY A 652 -2.90 45.80 -8.13
N TRP A 653 -2.95 47.11 -7.95
CA TRP A 653 -3.52 47.75 -6.76
C TRP A 653 -4.98 47.35 -6.48
N THR A 654 -5.79 47.02 -7.49
CA THR A 654 -7.19 46.57 -7.26
C THR A 654 -7.24 45.14 -6.71
N GLY A 655 -6.32 44.27 -7.14
CA GLY A 655 -6.13 42.94 -6.60
C GLY A 655 -5.63 42.99 -5.15
N LEU A 656 -4.60 43.80 -4.90
CA LEU A 656 -4.06 44.07 -3.56
C LEU A 656 -5.13 44.61 -2.61
N LEU A 657 -5.90 45.62 -3.02
CA LEU A 657 -6.95 46.21 -2.19
C LEU A 657 -8.07 45.21 -1.88
N SER A 658 -8.56 44.46 -2.87
CA SER A 658 -9.65 43.51 -2.63
C SER A 658 -9.21 42.29 -1.81
N ALA A 659 -8.00 41.76 -2.03
CA ALA A 659 -7.40 40.75 -1.16
C ALA A 659 -7.22 41.26 0.28
N SER A 660 -6.75 42.51 0.44
CA SER A 660 -6.54 43.13 1.75
C SER A 660 -7.85 43.39 2.49
N VAL A 661 -8.90 43.89 1.83
CA VAL A 661 -10.21 44.13 2.44
C VAL A 661 -10.84 42.83 2.92
N ILE A 662 -10.80 41.75 2.13
CA ILE A 662 -11.32 40.44 2.54
C ILE A 662 -10.48 39.86 3.68
N GLY A 663 -9.14 39.94 3.59
CA GLY A 663 -8.23 39.48 4.65
C GLY A 663 -8.40 40.20 5.98
N VAL A 664 -8.55 41.53 5.95
CA VAL A 664 -8.83 42.37 7.12
C VAL A 664 -10.24 42.12 7.66
N ALA A 665 -11.25 41.89 6.82
CA ALA A 665 -12.60 41.53 7.29
C ALA A 665 -12.62 40.18 8.03
N LEU A 666 -11.85 39.19 7.55
CA LEU A 666 -11.67 37.90 8.23
C LEU A 666 -10.95 38.06 9.58
N ILE A 667 -9.83 38.79 9.62
CA ILE A 667 -9.06 39.05 10.86
C ILE A 667 -9.86 39.93 11.84
N GLY A 668 -10.66 40.87 11.34
CA GLY A 668 -11.56 41.70 12.15
C GLY A 668 -12.70 40.88 12.76
N GLY A 669 -13.37 40.04 11.97
CA GLY A 669 -14.40 39.11 12.46
C GLY A 669 -13.86 38.13 13.50
N MET A 670 -12.65 37.62 13.29
CA MET A 670 -11.88 36.82 14.24
C MET A 670 -11.64 37.58 15.56
N LEU A 671 -11.10 38.81 15.50
CA LEU A 671 -10.81 39.63 16.69
C LEU A 671 -12.07 40.09 17.46
N LEU A 672 -13.20 40.26 16.77
CA LEU A 672 -14.49 40.55 17.38
C LEU A 672 -15.03 39.31 18.11
N ALA A 673 -15.09 38.16 17.43
CA ALA A 673 -15.56 36.91 18.02
C ALA A 673 -14.67 36.44 19.19
N ALA A 674 -13.35 36.66 19.13
CA ALA A 674 -12.40 36.29 20.19
C ALA A 674 -12.55 37.13 21.48
N ARG A 675 -13.41 38.16 21.50
CA ARG A 675 -13.76 38.94 22.71
C ARG A 675 -14.98 38.40 23.45
N ASP A 676 -15.82 37.61 22.80
CA ASP A 676 -17.09 37.11 23.35
C ASP A 676 -16.89 35.83 24.20
N GLU A 677 -17.61 35.73 25.32
CA GLU A 677 -17.48 34.61 26.27
C GLU A 677 -18.07 33.30 25.74
N MET A 678 -19.17 33.34 24.96
CA MET A 678 -19.72 32.15 24.31
C MET A 678 -18.71 31.54 23.33
N VAL A 679 -17.95 32.37 22.63
CA VAL A 679 -16.91 31.94 21.69
C VAL A 679 -15.69 31.37 22.43
N ARG A 680 -15.29 31.99 23.54
CA ARG A 680 -14.18 31.50 24.39
C ARG A 680 -14.50 30.16 25.06
N GLY A 681 -15.76 29.92 25.43
CA GLY A 681 -16.20 28.67 26.05
C GLY A 681 -16.34 27.48 25.08
N ASP A 682 -16.58 27.70 23.78
CA ASP A 682 -16.79 26.61 22.81
C ASP A 682 -15.55 26.35 21.93
N VAL A 683 -14.88 25.22 22.22
CA VAL A 683 -13.73 24.70 21.46
C VAL A 683 -14.00 24.56 19.95
N ARG A 684 -15.26 24.34 19.53
CA ARG A 684 -15.64 24.25 18.11
C ARG A 684 -15.64 25.64 17.45
N LEU A 685 -16.10 26.67 18.16
CA LEU A 685 -16.06 28.06 17.66
C LEU A 685 -14.61 28.56 17.61
N LEU A 686 -13.78 28.28 18.62
CA LEU A 686 -12.34 28.59 18.60
C LEU A 686 -11.60 27.93 17.42
N ARG A 687 -11.95 26.69 17.06
CA ARG A 687 -11.40 26.02 15.87
C ARG A 687 -11.81 26.73 14.58
N GLY A 688 -13.11 27.04 14.39
CA GLY A 688 -13.58 27.80 13.21
C GLY A 688 -12.90 29.16 13.09
N LEU A 689 -12.78 29.87 14.20
CA LEU A 689 -12.10 31.16 14.34
C LEU A 689 -10.61 31.09 13.94
N SER A 690 -9.93 29.98 14.23
CA SER A 690 -8.54 29.75 13.76
C SER A 690 -8.41 29.47 12.25
N VAL A 691 -9.46 28.92 11.60
CA VAL A 691 -9.51 28.74 10.14
C VAL A 691 -9.81 30.06 9.44
N VAL A 692 -10.69 30.89 10.00
CA VAL A 692 -10.95 32.27 9.55
C VAL A 692 -9.68 33.12 9.62
N LEU A 693 -8.89 32.99 10.70
CA LEU A 693 -7.58 33.64 10.81
C LEU A 693 -6.61 33.17 9.73
N LEU A 694 -6.52 31.85 9.50
CA LEU A 694 -5.66 31.28 8.46
C LEU A 694 -6.00 31.84 7.09
N ALA A 695 -7.29 31.89 6.72
CA ALA A 695 -7.74 32.47 5.45
C ALA A 695 -7.35 33.95 5.30
N GLY A 696 -7.46 34.74 6.38
CA GLY A 696 -7.02 36.13 6.39
C GLY A 696 -5.50 36.28 6.19
N LEU A 697 -4.70 35.45 6.88
CA LEU A 697 -3.24 35.43 6.74
C LEU A 697 -2.78 34.97 5.34
N VAL A 698 -3.48 34.00 4.73
CA VAL A 698 -3.26 33.56 3.35
C VAL A 698 -3.51 34.71 2.38
N LEU A 699 -4.65 35.39 2.47
CA LEU A 699 -5.00 36.48 1.55
C LEU A 699 -4.02 37.67 1.67
N ILE A 700 -3.54 38.00 2.87
CA ILE A 700 -2.53 39.06 3.06
C ILE A 700 -1.16 38.67 2.48
N ASN A 701 -0.70 37.42 2.65
CA ASN A 701 0.58 37.00 2.05
C ASN A 701 0.48 36.80 0.53
N LEU A 702 -0.70 36.48 0.01
CA LEU A 702 -1.00 36.46 -1.42
C LEU A 702 -1.05 37.87 -2.02
N ALA A 703 -1.52 38.88 -1.26
CA ALA A 703 -1.65 40.26 -1.73
C ALA A 703 -0.33 40.88 -2.22
N VAL A 704 0.82 40.39 -1.72
CA VAL A 704 2.17 40.80 -2.12
C VAL A 704 2.47 40.48 -3.60
N LEU A 705 1.92 39.39 -4.14
CA LEU A 705 2.16 38.98 -5.54
C LEU A 705 1.50 39.89 -6.58
N PHE A 706 0.51 40.72 -6.22
CA PHE A 706 -0.04 41.73 -7.14
C PHE A 706 0.93 42.89 -7.43
N VAL A 707 2.11 42.92 -6.78
CA VAL A 707 3.08 44.02 -6.92
C VAL A 707 4.53 43.50 -7.04
N LEU A 708 4.91 42.41 -6.36
CA LEU A 708 6.29 41.90 -6.38
C LEU A 708 6.44 40.62 -7.23
N PRO A 709 7.50 40.53 -8.07
CA PRO A 709 7.86 39.28 -8.75
C PRO A 709 8.08 38.11 -7.78
N TRP A 710 7.71 36.90 -8.20
CA TRP A 710 7.79 35.67 -7.39
C TRP A 710 9.15 35.45 -6.69
N GLN A 711 10.25 35.74 -7.38
CA GLN A 711 11.60 35.61 -6.83
C GLN A 711 11.82 36.53 -5.61
N THR A 712 11.38 37.79 -5.64
CA THR A 712 11.50 38.71 -4.50
C THR A 712 10.40 38.48 -3.44
N ALA A 713 9.19 38.12 -3.87
CA ALA A 713 8.10 37.74 -2.96
C ALA A 713 8.46 36.52 -2.10
N SER A 714 9.23 35.56 -2.62
CA SER A 714 9.68 34.39 -1.85
C SER A 714 10.59 34.75 -0.66
N ALA A 715 11.42 35.80 -0.77
CA ALA A 715 12.21 36.33 0.34
C ALA A 715 11.34 37.05 1.37
N VAL A 716 10.30 37.79 0.92
CA VAL A 716 9.29 38.38 1.81
C VAL A 716 8.53 37.29 2.57
N TRP A 717 8.14 36.21 1.91
CA TRP A 717 7.49 35.05 2.53
C TRP A 717 8.39 34.32 3.53
N ALA A 718 9.70 34.22 3.29
CA ALA A 718 10.66 33.66 4.25
C ALA A 718 10.70 34.47 5.57
N ALA A 719 10.74 35.81 5.45
CA ALA A 719 10.73 36.73 6.58
C ALA A 719 9.37 36.76 7.31
N SER A 720 8.26 36.88 6.56
CA SER A 720 6.90 36.80 7.09
C SER A 720 6.62 35.47 7.76
N GLY A 721 7.12 34.35 7.21
CA GLY A 721 7.02 33.02 7.82
C GLY A 721 7.70 32.96 9.18
N LEU A 722 8.89 33.53 9.33
CA LEU A 722 9.60 33.64 10.61
C LEU A 722 8.85 34.52 11.62
N LEU A 723 8.27 35.65 11.18
CA LEU A 723 7.44 36.52 12.02
C LEU A 723 6.15 35.81 12.47
N ILE A 724 5.50 35.06 11.59
CA ILE A 724 4.30 34.26 11.88
C ILE A 724 4.64 33.10 12.84
N ILE A 725 5.78 32.42 12.69
CA ILE A 725 6.27 31.41 13.64
C ILE A 725 6.47 32.04 15.03
N TRP A 726 7.09 33.22 15.11
CA TRP A 726 7.28 33.94 16.37
C TRP A 726 5.94 34.37 17.02
N LEU A 727 5.05 35.01 16.25
CA LEU A 727 3.75 35.47 16.74
C LEU A 727 2.83 34.32 17.16
N SER A 728 2.87 33.19 16.45
CA SER A 728 2.05 32.02 16.76
C SER A 728 2.53 31.24 17.99
N LEU A 729 3.84 31.22 18.26
CA LEU A 729 4.39 30.75 19.53
C LEU A 729 3.93 31.65 20.69
N TYR A 730 3.99 32.98 20.51
CA TYR A 730 3.51 33.95 21.50
C TYR A 730 2.00 33.83 21.79
N LEU A 731 1.17 33.73 20.76
CA LEU A 731 -0.29 33.59 20.87
C LEU A 731 -0.76 32.14 21.13
N LYS A 732 0.16 31.16 21.26
CA LYS A 732 -0.11 29.72 21.41
C LYS A 732 -1.02 29.11 20.33
N GLN A 733 -1.02 29.67 19.11
CA GLN A 733 -1.91 29.28 18.01
C GLN A 733 -1.28 28.23 17.08
N ARG A 734 -1.69 26.97 17.24
CA ARG A 734 -1.14 25.84 16.46
C ARG A 734 -1.31 25.97 14.93
N VAL A 735 -2.44 26.49 14.45
CA VAL A 735 -2.72 26.62 13.01
C VAL A 735 -1.80 27.67 12.36
N SER A 736 -1.70 28.85 12.99
CA SER A 736 -0.82 29.93 12.56
C SER A 736 0.66 29.51 12.54
N PHE A 737 1.09 28.68 13.49
CA PHE A 737 2.44 28.11 13.53
C PHE A 737 2.74 27.20 12.33
N VAL A 738 1.82 26.28 12.01
CA VAL A 738 1.94 25.43 10.81
C VAL A 738 1.92 26.26 9.54
N PHE A 739 1.12 27.34 9.48
CA PHE A 739 1.12 28.24 8.32
C PHE A 739 2.46 28.96 8.11
N GLY A 740 3.11 29.45 9.17
CA GLY A 740 4.43 30.08 9.05
C GLY A 740 5.51 29.13 8.53
N LEU A 741 5.47 27.85 8.92
CA LEU A 741 6.34 26.79 8.38
C LEU A 741 6.03 26.47 6.92
N LEU A 742 4.74 26.33 6.56
CA LEU A 742 4.31 26.15 5.18
C LEU A 742 4.72 27.33 4.30
N LEU A 743 4.69 28.57 4.82
CA LEU A 743 5.09 29.76 4.08
C LEU A 743 6.60 29.79 3.79
N GLN A 744 7.45 29.29 4.70
CA GLN A 744 8.88 29.09 4.43
C GLN A 744 9.13 27.98 3.39
N LEU A 745 8.36 26.89 3.42
CA LEU A 745 8.44 25.81 2.43
C LEU A 745 7.96 26.29 1.05
N ILE A 746 6.85 27.02 0.99
CA ILE A 746 6.30 27.63 -0.23
C ILE A 746 7.26 28.69 -0.78
N GLY A 747 7.92 29.50 0.06
CA GLY A 747 8.97 30.41 -0.38
C GLY A 747 10.13 29.68 -1.06
N GLY A 748 10.64 28.62 -0.46
CA GLY A 748 11.69 27.80 -1.08
C GLY A 748 11.24 27.12 -2.37
N ALA A 749 10.06 26.50 -2.38
CA ALA A 749 9.50 25.86 -3.57
C ALA A 749 9.24 26.85 -4.72
N ALA A 750 8.71 28.03 -4.40
CA ALA A 750 8.49 29.11 -5.36
C ALA A 750 9.80 29.60 -5.98
N PHE A 751 10.89 29.70 -5.20
CA PHE A 751 12.20 30.05 -5.75
C PHE A 751 12.76 28.99 -6.69
N LEU A 752 12.59 27.69 -6.39
CA LEU A 752 13.00 26.62 -7.30
C LEU A 752 12.16 26.59 -8.58
N LEU A 753 10.84 26.76 -8.47
CA LEU A 753 9.90 26.73 -9.60
C LEU A 753 10.00 27.98 -10.50
N ALA A 754 10.21 29.16 -9.91
CA ALA A 754 10.52 30.41 -10.63
C ALA A 754 12.02 30.56 -10.95
N GLY A 755 12.80 29.48 -10.79
CA GLY A 755 14.23 29.41 -11.05
C GLY A 755 14.64 28.33 -12.04
N PRO A 756 14.02 28.19 -13.24
CA PRO A 756 14.53 27.30 -14.29
C PRO A 756 15.96 27.67 -14.73
N GLU A 757 16.40 28.90 -14.42
CA GLU A 757 17.78 29.37 -14.60
C GLU A 757 18.81 28.76 -13.64
N LEU A 758 18.42 28.13 -12.52
CA LEU A 758 19.34 27.93 -11.39
C LEU A 758 20.54 27.01 -11.70
N LEU A 759 20.39 26.14 -12.69
CA LEU A 759 21.42 25.22 -13.21
C LEU A 759 21.56 25.29 -14.74
N GLY A 760 20.93 26.28 -15.39
CA GLY A 760 20.96 26.45 -16.85
C GLY A 760 22.14 27.34 -17.31
N PRO A 761 22.66 27.14 -18.54
CA PRO A 761 23.72 27.98 -19.11
C PRO A 761 23.14 29.31 -19.61
N LEU A 762 22.93 30.25 -18.71
CA LEU A 762 22.42 31.60 -19.01
C LEU A 762 23.49 32.66 -18.74
N SER A 763 23.53 33.69 -19.58
CA SER A 763 24.67 34.59 -19.65
C SER A 763 24.86 35.41 -18.37
N SER A 764 26.12 35.67 -18.03
CA SER A 764 26.51 36.54 -16.91
C SER A 764 26.36 38.03 -17.22
N GLU A 765 25.65 38.37 -18.29
CA GLU A 765 25.49 39.75 -18.77
C GLU A 765 24.55 40.53 -17.86
N GLY A 766 25.06 41.62 -17.28
CA GLY A 766 24.33 42.47 -16.33
C GLY A 766 24.32 41.98 -14.88
N LEU A 767 24.61 40.71 -14.61
CA LEU A 767 24.67 40.18 -13.23
C LEU A 767 26.06 40.39 -12.60
N ARG A 768 26.08 40.98 -11.40
CA ARG A 768 27.31 41.12 -10.59
C ARG A 768 27.38 40.01 -9.54
N PRO A 769 28.55 39.38 -9.31
CA PRO A 769 28.74 38.39 -8.25
C PRO A 769 28.28 38.92 -6.89
N LEU A 770 27.62 38.05 -6.11
CA LEU A 770 27.04 38.29 -4.78
C LEU A 770 26.00 39.43 -4.70
N ALA A 771 25.66 40.08 -5.81
CA ALA A 771 24.86 41.31 -5.84
C ALA A 771 23.60 41.17 -6.72
N HIS A 772 22.95 39.99 -6.66
CA HIS A 772 21.72 39.68 -7.37
C HIS A 772 20.75 38.85 -6.51
N GLY A 773 19.46 38.89 -6.85
CA GLY A 773 18.40 38.21 -6.09
C GLY A 773 18.54 36.68 -6.07
N GLY A 774 19.19 36.10 -7.08
CA GLY A 774 19.47 34.66 -7.16
C GLY A 774 20.46 34.15 -6.11
N PHE A 775 21.30 35.02 -5.55
CA PHE A 775 22.16 34.72 -4.41
C PHE A 775 21.49 35.07 -3.07
N TRP A 776 20.89 36.26 -2.97
CA TRP A 776 20.32 36.73 -1.69
C TRP A 776 19.05 36.01 -1.26
N THR A 777 18.19 35.59 -2.18
CA THR A 777 16.96 34.85 -1.84
C THR A 777 17.24 33.49 -1.18
N PRO A 778 18.07 32.59 -1.75
CA PRO A 778 18.41 31.33 -1.09
C PRO A 778 19.24 31.56 0.19
N LEU A 779 20.09 32.58 0.24
CA LEU A 779 20.83 32.93 1.46
C LEU A 779 19.88 33.38 2.60
N VAL A 780 18.87 34.20 2.31
CA VAL A 780 17.86 34.65 3.29
C VAL A 780 16.94 33.50 3.73
N LEU A 781 16.51 32.63 2.80
CA LEU A 781 15.81 31.38 3.14
C LEU A 781 16.65 30.51 4.10
N GLY A 782 17.94 30.34 3.80
CA GLY A 782 18.89 29.61 4.64
C GLY A 782 19.03 30.21 6.03
N LEU A 783 19.30 31.51 6.13
CA LEU A 783 19.45 32.23 7.39
C LEU A 783 18.17 32.23 8.23
N ALA A 784 17.00 32.45 7.62
CA ALA A 784 15.72 32.41 8.32
C ALA A 784 15.43 31.01 8.91
N ALA A 785 15.75 29.95 8.18
CA ALA A 785 15.61 28.58 8.65
C ALA A 785 16.61 28.23 9.77
N LEU A 786 17.88 28.63 9.65
CA LEU A 786 18.90 28.44 10.69
C LEU A 786 18.56 29.18 11.99
N VAL A 787 18.08 30.43 11.89
CA VAL A 787 17.61 31.21 13.05
C VAL A 787 16.34 30.60 13.66
N GLY A 788 15.43 30.08 12.83
CA GLY A 788 14.24 29.34 13.27
C GLY A 788 14.60 28.08 14.06
N ALA A 789 15.52 27.26 13.55
CA ALA A 789 16.04 26.08 14.23
C ALA A 789 16.67 26.45 15.58
N TRP A 790 17.60 27.40 15.60
CA TRP A 790 18.25 27.87 16.84
C TRP A 790 17.24 28.38 17.89
N ARG A 791 16.18 29.07 17.47
CA ARG A 791 15.12 29.53 18.38
C ARG A 791 14.24 28.41 18.92
N LEU A 792 13.96 27.38 18.12
CA LEU A 792 13.25 26.18 18.57
C LEU A 792 14.10 25.33 19.54
N GLN A 793 15.42 25.26 19.31
CA GLN A 793 16.38 24.59 20.20
C GLN A 793 16.45 25.24 21.60
N LEU A 794 16.33 26.57 21.69
CA LEU A 794 16.45 27.34 22.93
C LEU A 794 15.21 27.27 23.86
N GLY A 795 14.08 26.72 23.39
CA GLY A 795 12.79 26.89 24.03
C GLY A 795 12.44 25.81 25.07
N ASN A 796 12.76 26.03 26.35
CA ASN A 796 12.20 25.25 27.47
C ASN A 796 10.66 25.39 27.55
N HIS A 797 9.91 24.46 26.96
CA HIS A 797 8.44 24.48 26.94
C HIS A 797 7.82 23.12 27.29
N ALA A 798 7.33 22.99 28.51
CA ALA A 798 6.37 21.96 28.86
C ALA A 798 4.95 22.31 28.34
N SER A 799 4.14 21.27 28.15
CA SER A 799 2.66 21.28 28.15
C SER A 799 1.88 22.09 27.10
N ALA A 800 2.46 22.44 25.94
CA ALA A 800 1.77 23.23 24.91
C ALA A 800 1.71 22.59 23.51
N PHE A 801 2.72 21.82 23.10
CA PHE A 801 2.92 21.41 21.71
C PHE A 801 3.29 19.93 21.53
N ASP A 802 3.13 19.10 22.56
CA ASP A 802 3.70 17.75 22.74
C ASP A 802 3.43 16.74 21.60
N ALA A 803 2.44 16.99 20.74
CA ALA A 803 2.16 16.21 19.51
C ALA A 803 3.10 16.53 18.32
N LEU A 804 3.83 17.66 18.37
CA LEU A 804 4.89 18.04 17.45
C LEU A 804 6.19 18.12 18.24
N SER A 805 7.09 17.16 18.04
CA SER A 805 8.43 17.18 18.62
C SER A 805 9.23 18.36 18.06
N LEU A 806 9.21 19.50 18.75
CA LEU A 806 9.84 20.76 18.32
C LEU A 806 11.36 20.59 18.05
N GLN A 807 12.01 19.64 18.72
CA GLN A 807 13.39 19.22 18.44
C GLN A 807 13.56 18.70 17.00
N ARG A 808 12.73 17.74 16.55
CA ARG A 808 12.76 17.26 15.15
C ARG A 808 12.43 18.35 14.14
N LEU A 809 11.58 19.31 14.52
CA LEU A 809 11.30 20.47 13.68
C LEU A 809 12.53 21.39 13.56
N SER A 810 13.28 21.58 14.65
CA SER A 810 14.59 22.25 14.64
C SER A 810 15.61 21.49 13.79
N GLU A 811 15.67 20.16 13.87
CA GLU A 811 16.54 19.31 13.04
C GLU A 811 16.21 19.50 11.55
N VAL A 812 14.93 19.45 11.18
CA VAL A 812 14.45 19.66 9.80
C VAL A 812 14.76 21.08 9.30
N LEU A 813 14.52 22.11 10.11
CA LEU A 813 14.84 23.49 9.75
C LEU A 813 16.35 23.75 9.65
N LEU A 814 17.17 23.06 10.44
CA LEU A 814 18.63 23.11 10.34
C LEU A 814 19.11 22.49 9.02
N VAL A 815 18.59 21.31 8.64
CA VAL A 815 18.92 20.66 7.36
C VAL A 815 18.43 21.49 6.17
N TRP A 816 17.20 22.01 6.23
CA TRP A 816 16.65 22.94 5.23
C TRP A 816 17.53 24.18 5.09
N GLY A 817 17.87 24.83 6.19
CA GLY A 817 18.72 26.03 6.21
C GLY A 817 20.13 25.81 5.67
N ALA A 818 20.75 24.68 5.99
CA ALA A 818 22.05 24.28 5.45
C ALA A 818 21.99 23.91 3.97
N GLY A 819 20.89 23.29 3.50
CA GLY A 819 20.64 23.03 2.08
C GLY A 819 20.54 24.32 1.27
N TRP A 820 19.78 25.31 1.77
CA TRP A 820 19.66 26.63 1.16
C TRP A 820 20.98 27.44 1.18
N TRP A 821 21.75 27.35 2.27
CA TRP A 821 23.10 27.90 2.34
C TRP A 821 24.04 27.27 1.30
N ALA A 822 24.05 25.94 1.20
CA ALA A 822 24.87 25.24 0.21
C ALA A 822 24.46 25.59 -1.23
N LEU A 823 23.15 25.66 -1.51
CA LEU A 823 22.63 26.00 -2.83
C LEU A 823 23.07 27.40 -3.28
N ALA A 824 22.99 28.41 -2.41
CA ALA A 824 23.41 29.78 -2.72
C ALA A 824 24.91 29.86 -3.11
N TRP A 825 25.78 29.13 -2.42
CA TRP A 825 27.21 29.09 -2.74
C TRP A 825 27.53 28.24 -3.97
N VAL A 826 26.81 27.13 -4.19
CA VAL A 826 27.00 26.26 -5.35
C VAL A 826 26.58 26.98 -6.63
N SER A 827 25.42 27.64 -6.66
CA SER A 827 24.95 28.39 -7.83
C SER A 827 25.88 29.55 -8.18
N GLU A 828 26.42 30.24 -7.18
CA GLU A 828 27.38 31.34 -7.36
C GLU A 828 28.71 30.86 -7.99
N VAL A 829 29.30 29.77 -7.47
CA VAL A 829 30.54 29.21 -8.02
C VAL A 829 30.34 28.67 -9.43
N LEU A 830 29.25 27.94 -9.69
CA LEU A 830 28.99 27.38 -11.01
C LEU A 830 28.67 28.45 -12.07
N ARG A 831 28.09 29.59 -11.68
CA ARG A 831 27.76 30.71 -12.60
C ARG A 831 28.95 31.63 -12.89
N PHE A 832 29.84 31.88 -11.92
CA PHE A 832 30.90 32.90 -12.07
C PHE A 832 32.35 32.39 -12.05
N ALA A 833 32.62 31.17 -11.57
CA ALA A 833 33.99 30.63 -11.59
C ALA A 833 34.29 29.83 -12.86
N PRO A 834 35.52 29.90 -13.41
CA PRO A 834 35.90 29.12 -14.58
C PRO A 834 35.97 27.62 -14.24
N LEU A 835 35.58 26.78 -15.21
CA LEU A 835 35.41 25.32 -15.05
C LEU A 835 36.58 24.60 -14.35
N ASN A 836 37.82 25.03 -14.60
CA ASN A 836 39.03 24.44 -14.01
C ASN A 836 39.23 24.76 -12.51
N LEU A 837 38.57 25.80 -11.98
CA LEU A 837 38.62 26.21 -10.57
C LEU A 837 37.33 25.91 -9.80
N GLN A 838 36.22 25.60 -10.46
CA GLN A 838 34.92 25.33 -9.81
C GLN A 838 35.05 24.27 -8.70
N ALA A 839 35.66 23.12 -9.00
CA ALA A 839 35.87 22.05 -8.00
C ALA A 839 36.71 22.52 -6.79
N THR A 840 37.83 23.22 -7.04
CA THR A 840 38.69 23.79 -5.99
C THR A 840 37.93 24.77 -5.09
N LEU A 841 37.13 25.67 -5.69
CA LEU A 841 36.36 26.68 -4.96
C LEU A 841 35.20 26.07 -4.16
N LEU A 842 34.49 25.08 -4.70
CA LEU A 842 33.46 24.33 -3.97
C LEU A 842 34.05 23.62 -2.72
N LEU A 843 35.21 22.97 -2.86
CA LEU A 843 35.91 22.33 -1.73
C LEU A 843 36.34 23.36 -0.67
N LEU A 844 36.89 24.51 -1.08
CA LEU A 844 37.27 25.59 -0.17
C LEU A 844 36.06 26.18 0.58
N ILE A 845 34.95 26.47 -0.11
CA ILE A 845 33.76 27.06 0.52
C ILE A 845 33.05 26.05 1.42
N ALA A 846 33.04 24.75 1.08
CA ALA A 846 32.56 23.70 1.96
C ALA A 846 33.41 23.60 3.26
N ALA A 847 34.75 23.61 3.13
CA ALA A 847 35.65 23.59 4.28
C ALA A 847 35.49 24.84 5.17
N LEU A 848 35.40 26.03 4.57
CA LEU A 848 35.20 27.29 5.30
C LEU A 848 33.83 27.35 5.99
N SER A 849 32.75 26.90 5.32
CA SER A 849 31.41 26.82 5.93
C SER A 849 31.39 25.87 7.12
N VAL A 850 32.02 24.69 7.01
CA VAL A 850 32.08 23.71 8.10
C VAL A 850 33.02 24.17 9.23
N ALA A 851 34.09 24.92 8.94
CA ALA A 851 34.90 25.56 9.97
C ALA A 851 34.10 26.61 10.75
N LEU A 852 33.32 27.45 10.06
CA LEU A 852 32.42 28.43 10.69
C LEU A 852 31.33 27.74 11.53
N TRP A 853 30.66 26.72 10.99
CA TRP A 853 29.67 25.93 11.73
C TRP A 853 30.28 25.19 12.94
N THR A 854 31.51 24.70 12.85
CA THR A 854 32.24 24.11 13.99
C THR A 854 32.45 25.13 15.10
N LEU A 855 32.86 26.36 14.77
CA LEU A 855 33.02 27.45 15.74
C LEU A 855 31.68 27.87 16.37
N LEU A 856 30.61 27.92 15.58
CA LEU A 856 29.26 28.25 16.05
C LEU A 856 28.68 27.14 16.94
N ALA A 857 28.82 25.86 16.57
CA ALA A 857 28.37 24.71 17.37
C ALA A 857 29.03 24.69 18.75
N LEU A 858 30.33 24.96 18.83
CA LEU A 858 31.08 25.08 20.09
C LEU A 858 30.64 26.28 20.92
N ARG A 859 30.43 27.47 20.30
CA ARG A 859 30.00 28.69 21.01
C ARG A 859 28.56 28.63 21.52
N LEU A 860 27.66 28.05 20.72
CA LEU A 860 26.21 27.97 21.02
C LEU A 860 25.81 26.67 21.74
N LYS A 861 26.76 25.76 21.98
CA LYS A 861 26.53 24.41 22.52
C LYS A 861 25.45 23.64 21.73
N TRP A 862 25.52 23.69 20.39
CA TRP A 862 24.52 23.13 19.49
C TRP A 862 24.96 21.77 18.92
N PRO A 863 24.48 20.63 19.45
CA PRO A 863 24.93 19.31 19.01
C PRO A 863 24.52 18.99 17.57
N GLU A 864 23.29 19.34 17.16
CA GLU A 864 22.81 19.07 15.79
C GLU A 864 23.61 19.83 14.72
N LEU A 865 24.01 21.07 14.99
CA LEU A 865 24.92 21.81 14.09
C LEU A 865 26.32 21.15 14.05
N GLY A 866 26.77 20.58 15.18
CA GLY A 866 27.98 19.76 15.22
C GLY A 866 27.88 18.48 14.40
N LEU A 867 26.72 17.80 14.42
CA LEU A 867 26.42 16.64 13.56
C LEU A 867 26.43 17.06 12.09
N LEU A 868 25.86 18.22 11.74
CA LEU A 868 25.87 18.73 10.38
C LEU A 868 27.29 18.96 9.83
N CYS A 869 28.26 19.31 10.68
CA CYS A 869 29.67 19.41 10.30
C CYS A 869 30.28 18.09 9.79
N THR A 870 29.72 16.91 10.07
CA THR A 870 30.25 15.64 9.53
C THR A 870 29.97 15.46 8.03
N LEU A 871 29.06 16.26 7.45
CA LEU A 871 28.71 16.21 6.02
C LEU A 871 29.80 16.74 5.07
N LEU A 872 30.89 17.33 5.60
CA LEU A 872 32.02 17.83 4.80
C LEU A 872 32.60 16.78 3.86
N ILE A 873 32.77 15.55 4.34
CA ILE A 873 33.37 14.46 3.54
C ILE A 873 32.40 13.94 2.47
N PRO A 874 31.12 13.64 2.76
CA PRO A 874 30.11 13.40 1.72
C PRO A 874 30.06 14.50 0.65
N ALA A 875 30.07 15.78 1.04
CA ALA A 875 30.05 16.90 0.09
C ALA A 875 31.32 16.94 -0.77
N ALA A 876 32.50 16.81 -0.17
CA ALA A 876 33.76 16.75 -0.91
C ALA A 876 33.86 15.53 -1.85
N GLY A 877 33.28 14.39 -1.45
CA GLY A 877 33.15 13.20 -2.31
C GLY A 877 32.25 13.44 -3.53
N LEU A 878 31.13 14.16 -3.35
CA LEU A 878 30.27 14.56 -4.47
C LEU A 878 30.98 15.52 -5.44
N VAL A 879 31.77 16.48 -4.92
CA VAL A 879 32.58 17.38 -5.78
C VAL A 879 33.67 16.60 -6.54
N LEU A 880 34.32 15.62 -5.90
CA LEU A 880 35.29 14.74 -6.56
C LEU A 880 34.67 13.88 -7.68
N LEU A 881 33.45 13.39 -7.47
CA LEU A 881 32.70 12.64 -8.49
C LEU A 881 32.24 13.55 -9.64
N ALA A 882 31.80 14.78 -9.35
CA ALA A 882 31.40 15.76 -10.37
C ALA A 882 32.59 16.27 -11.21
N ALA A 883 33.78 16.37 -10.61
CA ALA A 883 35.01 16.77 -11.30
C ALA A 883 35.69 15.62 -12.07
N TRP A 884 35.12 14.41 -12.06
CA TRP A 884 35.78 13.21 -12.59
C TRP A 884 35.91 13.21 -14.13
N HIS A 885 37.14 13.07 -14.63
CA HIS A 885 37.42 12.73 -16.03
C HIS A 885 38.67 11.86 -16.15
N ALA A 886 38.88 11.22 -17.32
CA ALA A 886 39.92 10.20 -17.54
C ALA A 886 41.39 10.68 -17.41
N ARG A 887 41.60 11.99 -17.24
CA ARG A 887 42.90 12.65 -16.97
C ARG A 887 42.82 13.63 -15.78
N TYR A 888 41.81 13.51 -14.92
CA TYR A 888 41.70 14.31 -13.69
C TYR A 888 42.77 13.87 -12.68
N HIS A 889 43.39 14.84 -12.00
CA HIS A 889 44.25 14.58 -10.85
C HIS A 889 44.00 15.63 -9.73
N PRO A 890 43.77 15.21 -8.47
CA PRO A 890 43.39 16.11 -7.38
C PRO A 890 44.35 17.27 -7.06
N ALA A 891 45.63 17.19 -7.41
CA ALA A 891 46.58 18.26 -7.14
C ALA A 891 46.43 19.50 -8.06
N ALA A 892 45.78 19.34 -9.23
CA ALA A 892 45.62 20.40 -10.24
C ALA A 892 44.94 21.66 -9.72
N ASN A 893 45.23 22.83 -10.32
CA ASN A 893 44.49 24.09 -10.13
C ASN A 893 44.28 24.49 -8.65
N PHE A 894 45.37 24.46 -7.86
CA PHE A 894 45.38 24.66 -6.40
C PHE A 894 44.56 23.63 -5.58
N GLY A 895 44.09 22.55 -6.21
CA GLY A 895 43.36 21.46 -5.59
C GLY A 895 44.13 20.78 -4.45
N TRP A 896 45.46 20.72 -4.52
CA TRP A 896 46.30 20.24 -3.40
C TRP A 896 46.04 21.01 -2.10
N LEU A 897 45.87 22.33 -2.18
CA LEU A 897 45.61 23.19 -1.02
C LEU A 897 44.17 23.01 -0.53
N ALA A 898 43.20 22.93 -1.46
CA ALA A 898 41.80 22.69 -1.11
C ALA A 898 41.58 21.32 -0.43
N TRP A 899 42.20 20.26 -0.93
CA TRP A 899 42.15 18.93 -0.33
C TRP A 899 42.83 18.88 1.04
N VAL A 900 44.01 19.49 1.18
CA VAL A 900 44.67 19.64 2.49
C VAL A 900 43.79 20.40 3.48
N LEU A 901 43.11 21.48 3.06
CA LEU A 901 42.19 22.23 3.91
C LEU A 901 40.96 21.41 4.31
N VAL A 902 40.35 20.67 3.37
CA VAL A 902 39.20 19.78 3.64
C VAL A 902 39.56 18.73 4.69
N PHE A 903 40.70 18.04 4.54
CA PHE A 903 41.13 17.04 5.53
C PHE A 903 41.55 17.68 6.87
N ALA A 904 42.21 18.84 6.86
CA ALA A 904 42.56 19.57 8.08
C ALA A 904 41.33 20.03 8.87
N VAL A 905 40.33 20.63 8.21
CA VAL A 905 39.06 21.04 8.83
C VAL A 905 38.28 19.82 9.32
N HIS A 906 38.23 18.72 8.55
CA HIS A 906 37.59 17.48 8.95
C HIS A 906 38.22 16.89 10.23
N PHE A 907 39.54 16.72 10.27
CA PHE A 907 40.19 16.20 11.48
C PHE A 907 40.11 17.16 12.67
N PHE A 908 40.14 18.47 12.43
CA PHE A 908 39.93 19.48 13.47
C PHE A 908 38.51 19.43 14.04
N SER A 909 37.48 19.37 13.19
CA SER A 909 36.08 19.33 13.63
C SER A 909 35.76 18.04 14.38
N LEU A 910 36.18 16.87 13.89
CA LEU A 910 36.04 15.60 14.63
C LEU A 910 36.76 15.66 15.99
N ARG A 911 38.00 16.18 16.05
CA ARG A 911 38.76 16.27 17.31
C ARG A 911 38.16 17.25 18.32
N ARG A 912 37.47 18.31 17.87
CA ARG A 912 36.85 19.33 18.74
C ARG A 912 35.40 19.02 19.12
N LEU A 913 34.63 18.42 18.22
CA LEU A 913 33.21 18.11 18.39
C LEU A 913 32.95 16.71 18.96
N ALA A 914 33.97 15.84 19.05
CA ALA A 914 33.87 14.50 19.65
C ALA A 914 33.01 14.39 20.94
N PRO A 915 33.13 15.26 21.97
CA PRO A 915 32.30 15.16 23.18
C PRO A 915 30.83 15.56 22.99
N MET A 916 30.46 16.13 21.84
CA MET A 916 29.09 16.54 21.49
C MET A 916 28.47 15.67 20.39
N LEU A 917 29.25 14.79 19.75
CA LEU A 917 28.84 13.99 18.60
C LEU A 917 28.35 12.59 19.03
N PRO A 918 27.26 12.06 18.43
CA PRO A 918 26.90 10.66 18.60
C PRO A 918 28.03 9.73 18.11
N ALA A 919 28.39 8.72 18.90
CA ALA A 919 29.51 7.82 18.59
C ALA A 919 29.41 7.17 17.19
N ARG A 920 28.19 6.89 16.70
CA ARG A 920 27.95 6.39 15.34
C ARG A 920 28.36 7.41 14.26
N ALA A 921 27.99 8.68 14.42
CA ALA A 921 28.33 9.74 13.47
C ALA A 921 29.84 10.06 13.48
N LEU A 922 30.47 9.99 14.65
CA LEU A 922 31.92 10.12 14.79
C LEU A 922 32.66 8.97 14.07
N SER A 923 32.20 7.73 14.29
CA SER A 923 32.76 6.52 13.67
C SER A 923 32.60 6.51 12.14
N THR A 924 31.40 6.82 11.61
CA THR A 924 31.19 6.91 10.15
C THR A 924 31.99 8.03 9.52
N ALA A 925 32.13 9.19 10.18
CA ALA A 925 32.92 10.30 9.66
C ALA A 925 34.41 9.93 9.53
N HIS A 926 35.00 9.25 10.53
CA HIS A 926 36.37 8.74 10.46
C HIS A 926 36.58 7.73 9.32
N VAL A 927 35.62 6.82 9.10
CA VAL A 927 35.67 5.81 8.02
C VAL A 927 35.58 6.46 6.64
N LEU A 928 34.59 7.32 6.41
CA LEU A 928 34.41 8.02 5.14
C LEU A 928 35.59 8.94 4.83
N GLY A 929 36.11 9.67 5.83
CA GLY A 929 37.28 10.52 5.66
C GLY A 929 38.52 9.73 5.26
N CYS A 930 38.67 8.50 5.79
CA CYS A 930 39.75 7.61 5.38
C CYS A 930 39.61 7.13 3.92
N TRP A 931 38.40 6.76 3.48
CA TRP A 931 38.17 6.36 2.08
C TRP A 931 38.41 7.51 1.11
N LEU A 932 37.94 8.71 1.41
CA LEU A 932 38.15 9.87 0.53
C LEU A 932 39.64 10.23 0.42
N LEU A 933 40.40 10.13 1.53
CA LEU A 933 41.85 10.31 1.52
C LEU A 933 42.57 9.25 0.68
N ILE A 934 42.22 7.96 0.83
CA ILE A 934 42.80 6.88 0.02
C ILE A 934 42.45 7.07 -1.46
N GLY A 935 41.21 7.45 -1.80
CA GLY A 935 40.77 7.69 -3.17
C GLY A 935 41.48 8.87 -3.83
N VAL A 936 41.65 9.99 -3.13
CA VAL A 936 42.40 11.16 -3.59
C VAL A 936 43.88 10.81 -3.85
N LEU A 937 44.52 10.06 -2.94
CA LEU A 937 45.90 9.62 -3.11
C LEU A 937 46.06 8.58 -4.23
N ALA A 938 45.12 7.64 -4.37
CA ALA A 938 45.11 6.65 -5.45
C ALA A 938 44.92 7.30 -6.83
N LEU A 939 44.16 8.40 -6.91
CA LEU A 939 44.03 9.18 -8.13
C LEU A 939 45.34 9.85 -8.56
N GLU A 940 46.02 10.52 -7.62
CA GLU A 940 47.30 11.17 -7.92
C GLU A 940 48.38 10.14 -8.27
N LEU A 941 48.41 8.98 -7.59
CA LEU A 941 49.30 7.87 -7.94
C LEU A 941 48.99 7.29 -9.33
N ARG A 942 47.70 7.10 -9.67
CA ARG A 942 47.27 6.65 -11.00
C ARG A 942 47.69 7.66 -12.08
N TYR A 943 47.60 8.95 -11.81
CA TYR A 943 48.05 10.00 -12.73
C TYR A 943 49.58 9.98 -12.91
N GLY A 944 50.34 9.82 -11.82
CA GLY A 944 51.80 9.64 -11.88
C GLY A 944 52.23 8.40 -12.67
N LEU A 945 51.52 7.28 -12.54
CA LEU A 945 51.78 6.07 -13.33
C LEU A 945 51.33 6.20 -14.79
N LEU A 946 50.29 6.99 -15.08
CA LEU A 946 49.84 7.31 -16.44
C LEU A 946 50.89 8.13 -17.19
N LEU A 947 51.60 9.05 -16.52
CA LEU A 947 52.72 9.80 -17.09
C LEU A 947 53.94 8.93 -17.46
N LEU A 948 53.99 7.68 -16.99
CA LEU A 948 55.05 6.72 -17.30
C LEU A 948 54.65 5.71 -18.42
N SER A 949 53.46 5.83 -18.99
CA SER A 949 52.96 4.92 -20.03
C SER A 949 52.22 5.67 -21.14
N GLU A 950 52.77 5.66 -22.36
CA GLU A 950 52.16 6.36 -23.51
C GLU A 950 50.82 5.72 -23.96
N GLN A 951 50.60 4.44 -23.67
CA GLN A 951 49.42 3.66 -24.05
C GLN A 951 48.60 3.16 -22.83
N TYR A 952 47.42 2.55 -23.08
CA TYR A 952 46.51 2.07 -22.02
C TYR A 952 46.96 0.71 -21.46
N ASN A 953 48.05 0.71 -20.70
CA ASN A 953 48.76 -0.53 -20.31
C ASN A 953 48.53 -0.91 -18.83
N ALA A 954 49.01 -2.10 -18.43
CA ALA A 954 48.97 -2.67 -17.07
C ALA A 954 49.37 -1.69 -15.94
N TRP A 955 50.31 -0.76 -16.22
CA TRP A 955 50.71 0.31 -15.31
C TRP A 955 49.54 1.14 -14.76
N ARG A 956 48.51 1.38 -15.58
CA ARG A 956 47.31 2.16 -15.19
C ARG A 956 46.33 1.36 -14.33
N TRP A 957 46.36 0.03 -14.42
CA TRP A 957 45.64 -0.86 -13.51
C TRP A 957 46.31 -0.91 -12.14
N LEU A 958 47.64 -1.06 -12.13
CA LEU A 958 48.46 -1.16 -10.92
C LEU A 958 48.30 0.05 -9.97
N GLY A 959 48.15 1.27 -10.52
CA GLY A 959 47.94 2.49 -9.73
C GLY A 959 46.68 2.50 -8.86
N TRP A 960 45.64 1.74 -9.24
CA TRP A 960 44.46 1.54 -8.40
C TRP A 960 44.68 0.52 -7.27
N ALA A 961 45.59 -0.44 -7.45
CA ALA A 961 45.80 -1.54 -6.51
C ALA A 961 46.80 -1.21 -5.41
N ILE A 962 47.90 -0.50 -5.72
CA ILE A 962 49.01 -0.28 -4.77
C ILE A 962 48.54 0.35 -3.46
N LEU A 963 47.92 1.53 -3.50
CA LEU A 963 47.59 2.29 -2.29
C LEU A 963 46.55 1.60 -1.40
N PRO A 964 45.43 1.08 -1.94
CA PRO A 964 44.50 0.25 -1.17
C PRO A 964 45.14 -1.01 -0.57
N SER A 965 45.95 -1.74 -1.34
CA SER A 965 46.58 -2.98 -0.86
C SER A 965 47.65 -2.73 0.21
N LEU A 966 48.43 -1.65 0.05
CA LEU A 966 49.36 -1.17 1.06
C LEU A 966 48.62 -0.74 2.34
N TYR A 967 47.46 -0.07 2.22
CA TYR A 967 46.63 0.28 3.38
C TYR A 967 46.15 -0.98 4.13
N LEU A 968 45.69 -2.02 3.43
CA LEU A 968 45.28 -3.29 4.05
C LEU A 968 46.43 -3.93 4.85
N LEU A 969 47.65 -3.92 4.30
CA LEU A 969 48.86 -4.40 4.99
C LEU A 969 49.22 -3.54 6.21
N LEU A 970 49.14 -2.21 6.10
CA LEU A 970 49.43 -1.29 7.22
C LEU A 970 48.34 -1.32 8.32
N ALA A 971 47.09 -1.64 7.96
CA ALA A 971 45.98 -1.88 8.88
C ALA A 971 46.11 -3.22 9.62
N ALA A 972 46.65 -4.25 8.95
CA ALA A 972 46.95 -5.56 9.54
C ALA A 972 48.24 -5.57 10.38
N ALA A 973 49.13 -4.59 10.17
CA ALA A 973 50.40 -4.52 10.88
C ALA A 973 50.21 -4.28 12.40
N PRO A 974 50.94 -5.00 13.28
CA PRO A 974 50.83 -4.87 14.74
C PRO A 974 51.51 -3.59 15.29
N ARG A 975 51.50 -2.48 14.53
CA ARG A 975 52.18 -1.22 14.87
C ARG A 975 51.22 -0.23 15.53
N ASN A 976 51.64 0.38 16.63
CA ASN A 976 50.90 1.48 17.24
C ASN A 976 51.11 2.77 16.42
N TRP A 977 50.04 3.26 15.82
CA TRP A 977 49.98 4.50 15.04
C TRP A 977 49.43 5.64 15.91
N PRO A 978 49.78 6.91 15.65
CA PRO A 978 49.28 8.07 16.42
C PRO A 978 47.78 8.35 16.17
N TRP A 979 47.25 9.39 16.82
CA TRP A 979 45.90 9.90 16.54
C TRP A 979 45.75 10.27 15.05
N PRO A 980 44.64 9.93 14.37
CA PRO A 980 43.39 9.38 14.91
C PRO A 980 43.39 7.85 15.14
N VAL A 981 44.29 7.10 14.51
CA VAL A 981 44.30 5.62 14.53
C VAL A 981 44.47 5.05 15.95
N ALA A 982 45.24 5.72 16.81
CA ALA A 982 45.38 5.37 18.23
C ALA A 982 44.05 5.32 19.00
N ALA A 983 43.15 6.27 18.71
CA ALA A 983 41.89 6.46 19.44
C ALA A 983 40.74 5.67 18.82
N PHE A 984 40.79 5.43 17.51
CA PHE A 984 39.75 4.76 16.73
C PHE A 984 40.29 3.54 15.97
N PRO A 985 40.91 2.55 16.65
CA PRO A 985 41.59 1.44 15.98
C PRO A 985 40.60 0.53 15.22
N ARG A 986 39.33 0.46 15.63
CA ARG A 986 38.28 -0.31 14.94
C ARG A 986 37.87 0.37 13.64
N GLU A 987 37.67 1.68 13.67
CA GLU A 987 37.29 2.50 12.52
C GLU A 987 38.32 2.34 11.39
N TYR A 988 39.60 2.51 11.69
CA TYR A 988 40.66 2.44 10.69
C TYR A 988 41.04 1.00 10.32
N ARG A 989 41.31 0.11 11.28
CA ARG A 989 41.79 -1.25 10.94
C ARG A 989 40.70 -2.22 10.48
N LEU A 990 39.43 -1.93 10.76
CA LEU A 990 38.31 -2.84 10.49
C LEU A 990 37.26 -2.22 9.56
N TYR A 991 36.61 -1.12 9.96
CA TYR A 991 35.48 -0.57 9.21
C TYR A 991 35.89 0.12 7.90
N ALA A 992 37.00 0.85 7.88
CA ALA A 992 37.56 1.41 6.65
C ALA A 992 38.25 0.34 5.79
N ALA A 993 38.93 -0.63 6.41
CA ALA A 993 39.63 -1.69 5.70
C ALA A 993 38.71 -2.74 5.05
N ALA A 994 37.59 -3.12 5.67
CA ALA A 994 36.78 -4.24 5.18
C ALA A 994 36.15 -3.99 3.78
N PRO A 995 35.48 -2.87 3.50
CA PRO A 995 34.97 -2.59 2.15
C PRO A 995 36.10 -2.37 1.14
N LEU A 996 37.27 -1.90 1.59
CA LEU A 996 38.46 -1.76 0.74
C LEU A 996 39.05 -3.13 0.35
N ALA A 997 39.00 -4.12 1.25
CA ALA A 997 39.37 -5.50 0.95
C ALA A 997 38.38 -6.16 -0.03
N VAL A 998 37.08 -5.90 0.13
CA VAL A 998 36.05 -6.33 -0.84
C VAL A 998 36.26 -5.64 -2.20
N LEU A 999 36.60 -4.35 -2.22
CA LEU A 999 36.89 -3.59 -3.45
C LEU A 999 38.16 -4.11 -4.13
N MET A 1000 39.22 -4.42 -3.39
CA MET A 1000 40.44 -5.05 -3.95
C MET A 1000 40.19 -6.47 -4.47
N LEU A 1001 39.33 -7.24 -3.82
CA LEU A 1001 38.90 -8.54 -4.32
C LEU A 1001 38.09 -8.39 -5.61
N ALA A 1002 37.11 -7.48 -5.66
CA ALA A 1002 36.33 -7.20 -6.86
C ALA A 1002 37.20 -6.67 -8.02
N TRP A 1003 38.15 -5.77 -7.73
CA TRP A 1003 39.15 -5.29 -8.67
C TRP A 1003 40.02 -6.43 -9.21
N PHE A 1004 40.47 -7.36 -8.35
CA PHE A 1004 41.23 -8.53 -8.76
C PHE A 1004 40.46 -9.43 -9.74
N TRP A 1005 39.16 -9.66 -9.51
CA TRP A 1005 38.32 -10.44 -10.42
C TRP A 1005 38.08 -9.70 -11.75
N LEU A 1006 37.78 -8.41 -11.69
CA LEU A 1006 37.53 -7.57 -12.87
C LEU A 1006 38.79 -7.43 -13.74
N ALA A 1007 39.94 -7.14 -13.14
CA ALA A 1007 41.21 -7.03 -13.86
C ALA A 1007 41.65 -8.37 -14.49
N ASN A 1008 41.38 -9.51 -13.86
CA ASN A 1008 41.64 -10.83 -14.45
C ASN A 1008 40.78 -11.11 -15.70
N GLY A 1009 39.53 -10.64 -15.75
CA GLY A 1009 38.60 -10.87 -16.85
C GLY A 1009 38.63 -9.82 -17.97
N VAL A 1010 39.15 -8.61 -17.71
CA VAL A 1010 39.10 -7.47 -18.65
C VAL A 1010 40.47 -7.03 -19.15
N SER A 1011 41.58 -7.38 -18.47
CA SER A 1011 42.93 -7.01 -18.93
C SER A 1011 43.68 -8.19 -19.55
N ASP A 1012 44.12 -7.95 -20.78
CA ASP A 1012 45.09 -8.68 -21.60
C ASP A 1012 46.48 -8.82 -20.98
N GLY A 1013 46.86 -7.94 -20.04
CA GLY A 1013 48.18 -7.88 -19.44
C GLY A 1013 49.24 -7.19 -20.30
N ASN A 1014 48.90 -6.38 -21.32
CA ASN A 1014 49.92 -5.64 -22.05
C ASN A 1014 50.64 -4.64 -21.13
N ALA A 1015 51.98 -4.69 -21.12
CA ALA A 1015 52.84 -3.97 -20.20
C ALA A 1015 53.99 -3.21 -20.91
N GLU A 1016 53.85 -2.92 -22.21
CA GLU A 1016 54.82 -2.11 -22.98
C GLU A 1016 55.35 -0.92 -22.15
N PRO A 1017 56.68 -0.70 -22.11
CA PRO A 1017 57.71 -1.34 -22.94
C PRO A 1017 58.20 -2.73 -22.49
N LEU A 1018 57.61 -3.35 -21.45
CA LEU A 1018 58.01 -4.68 -20.99
C LEU A 1018 57.30 -5.81 -21.75
N PRO A 1019 58.00 -6.90 -22.15
CA PRO A 1019 57.38 -8.06 -22.78
C PRO A 1019 56.55 -8.89 -21.78
N TYR A 1020 55.51 -9.57 -22.28
CA TYR A 1020 54.67 -10.43 -21.43
C TYR A 1020 55.41 -11.70 -20.99
N VAL A 1021 55.75 -11.75 -19.70
CA VAL A 1021 56.26 -12.94 -19.02
C VAL A 1021 55.26 -13.33 -17.91
N PRO A 1022 54.67 -14.54 -17.95
CA PRO A 1022 53.78 -15.04 -16.90
C PRO A 1022 54.37 -14.87 -15.50
N LEU A 1023 53.51 -14.55 -14.51
CA LEU A 1023 53.85 -14.30 -13.11
C LEU A 1023 54.74 -13.07 -12.81
N ILE A 1024 55.50 -12.54 -13.78
CA ILE A 1024 56.46 -11.43 -13.59
C ILE A 1024 55.90 -10.09 -14.09
N ASN A 1025 54.90 -10.12 -14.98
CA ASN A 1025 54.23 -8.92 -15.51
C ASN A 1025 53.65 -8.00 -14.39
N PRO A 1026 53.70 -6.65 -14.55
CA PRO A 1026 53.14 -5.70 -13.58
C PRO A 1026 51.66 -5.94 -13.19
N LEU A 1027 50.81 -6.46 -14.09
CA LEU A 1027 49.44 -6.82 -13.79
C LEU A 1027 49.39 -7.99 -12.80
N GLU A 1028 50.04 -9.11 -13.15
CA GLU A 1028 50.16 -10.32 -12.32
C GLU A 1028 50.73 -10.01 -10.93
N LEU A 1029 51.78 -9.17 -10.84
CA LEU A 1029 52.33 -8.73 -9.56
C LEU A 1029 51.33 -7.87 -8.76
N GLY A 1030 50.59 -6.98 -9.42
CA GLY A 1030 49.52 -6.18 -8.78
C GLY A 1030 48.36 -7.03 -8.27
N LEU A 1031 47.95 -8.04 -9.03
CA LEU A 1031 46.93 -9.02 -8.66
C LEU A 1031 47.36 -9.84 -7.43
N LEU A 1032 48.59 -10.35 -7.42
CA LEU A 1032 49.15 -11.10 -6.30
C LEU A 1032 49.33 -10.21 -5.05
N PHE A 1033 49.75 -8.95 -5.21
CA PHE A 1033 49.88 -7.99 -4.10
C PHE A 1033 48.52 -7.64 -3.48
N ALA A 1034 47.49 -7.43 -4.31
CA ALA A 1034 46.12 -7.19 -3.85
C ALA A 1034 45.53 -8.40 -3.11
N LEU A 1035 45.67 -9.61 -3.68
CA LEU A 1035 45.21 -10.84 -3.03
C LEU A 1035 45.95 -11.11 -1.72
N PHE A 1036 47.26 -10.84 -1.66
CA PHE A 1036 48.05 -10.93 -0.43
C PHE A 1036 47.61 -9.91 0.63
N GLY A 1037 47.37 -8.65 0.25
CA GLY A 1037 46.84 -7.62 1.15
C GLY A 1037 45.49 -8.01 1.75
N VAL A 1038 44.57 -8.52 0.91
CA VAL A 1038 43.26 -9.05 1.35
C VAL A 1038 43.41 -10.26 2.26
N TYR A 1039 44.31 -11.21 1.96
CA TYR A 1039 44.55 -12.40 2.78
C TYR A 1039 45.15 -12.05 4.15
N VAL A 1040 46.21 -11.23 4.18
CA VAL A 1040 46.87 -10.81 5.43
C VAL A 1040 45.93 -9.99 6.31
N TRP A 1041 45.19 -9.04 5.71
CA TRP A 1041 44.20 -8.25 6.45
C TRP A 1041 43.04 -9.11 6.97
N SER A 1042 42.44 -9.96 6.14
CA SER A 1042 41.29 -10.77 6.57
C SER A 1042 41.68 -11.74 7.69
N ARG A 1043 42.88 -12.32 7.64
CA ARG A 1043 43.41 -13.17 8.73
C ARG A 1043 43.65 -12.39 10.03
N HIS A 1044 44.03 -11.11 9.95
CA HIS A 1044 44.11 -10.21 11.12
C HIS A 1044 42.72 -9.79 11.63
N ALA A 1045 41.76 -9.56 10.74
CA ALA A 1045 40.39 -9.21 11.11
C ALA A 1045 39.68 -10.36 11.85
N VAL A 1046 39.87 -11.60 11.40
CA VAL A 1046 39.31 -12.81 12.05
C VAL A 1046 39.77 -12.97 13.50
N THR A 1047 41.02 -12.63 13.84
CA THR A 1047 41.49 -12.72 15.23
C THR A 1047 40.92 -11.65 16.15
N GLN A 1048 40.47 -10.50 15.61
CA GLN A 1048 39.83 -9.44 16.40
C GLN A 1048 38.31 -9.57 16.53
N PHE A 1049 37.63 -10.21 15.56
CA PHE A 1049 36.17 -10.12 15.44
C PHE A 1049 35.36 -10.97 16.44
N ALA A 1050 36.00 -11.89 17.17
CA ALA A 1050 35.34 -12.90 18.01
C ALA A 1050 34.28 -13.80 17.29
N LEU A 1051 34.26 -13.77 15.95
CA LEU A 1051 33.62 -14.80 15.13
C LEU A 1051 34.21 -16.18 15.49
N ARG A 1052 33.42 -17.25 15.37
CA ARG A 1052 33.94 -18.63 15.49
C ARG A 1052 35.11 -18.80 14.53
N LYS A 1053 36.33 -18.92 15.08
CA LYS A 1053 37.60 -18.90 14.32
C LYS A 1053 37.57 -19.86 13.14
N ASP A 1054 37.07 -21.06 13.39
CA ASP A 1054 37.00 -22.19 12.47
C ASP A 1054 36.33 -21.77 11.15
N TYR A 1055 35.04 -21.40 11.17
CA TYR A 1055 34.29 -21.00 9.98
C TYR A 1055 34.89 -19.78 9.26
N ALA A 1056 35.44 -18.82 10.01
CA ALA A 1056 35.97 -17.59 9.45
C ALA A 1056 37.37 -17.77 8.81
N GLU A 1057 38.23 -18.64 9.35
CA GLU A 1057 39.50 -19.03 8.74
C GLU A 1057 39.28 -19.98 7.55
N TYR A 1058 38.26 -20.85 7.59
CA TYR A 1058 37.85 -21.62 6.41
C TYR A 1058 37.33 -20.72 5.27
N ALA A 1059 36.49 -19.73 5.58
CA ALA A 1059 35.95 -18.82 4.56
C ALA A 1059 37.03 -17.97 3.88
N THR A 1060 38.01 -17.45 4.63
CA THR A 1060 39.12 -16.68 4.06
C THR A 1060 40.08 -17.55 3.24
N GLN A 1061 40.34 -18.79 3.66
CA GLN A 1061 41.11 -19.77 2.87
C GLN A 1061 40.37 -20.17 1.57
N LEU A 1062 39.04 -20.35 1.63
CA LEU A 1062 38.23 -20.67 0.45
C LEU A 1062 38.24 -19.53 -0.57
N VAL A 1063 37.99 -18.29 -0.15
CA VAL A 1063 38.02 -17.11 -1.04
C VAL A 1063 39.39 -16.93 -1.68
N ALA A 1064 40.48 -17.03 -0.90
CA ALA A 1064 41.84 -16.95 -1.44
C ALA A 1064 42.14 -18.08 -2.43
N GLY A 1065 41.70 -19.32 -2.16
CA GLY A 1065 41.88 -20.47 -3.05
C GLY A 1065 41.12 -20.34 -4.37
N VAL A 1066 39.86 -19.89 -4.34
CA VAL A 1066 39.04 -19.68 -5.55
C VAL A 1066 39.58 -18.52 -6.39
N SER A 1067 40.02 -17.43 -5.76
CA SER A 1067 40.72 -16.33 -6.45
C SER A 1067 42.05 -16.79 -7.08
N LEU A 1068 42.84 -17.62 -6.39
CA LEU A 1068 44.08 -18.18 -6.95
C LEU A 1068 43.80 -19.11 -8.16
N PHE A 1069 42.74 -19.91 -8.12
CA PHE A 1069 42.29 -20.73 -9.25
C PHE A 1069 41.86 -19.88 -10.46
N ALA A 1070 41.15 -18.78 -10.23
CA ALA A 1070 40.80 -17.84 -11.28
C ALA A 1070 42.02 -17.12 -11.87
N PHE A 1071 42.99 -16.74 -11.04
CA PHE A 1071 44.28 -16.20 -11.49
C PHE A 1071 45.05 -17.20 -12.36
N CYS A 1072 45.18 -18.46 -11.95
CA CYS A 1072 45.83 -19.49 -12.77
C CYS A 1072 45.08 -19.74 -14.09
N THR A 1073 43.75 -19.63 -14.09
CA THR A 1073 42.91 -19.75 -15.30
C THR A 1073 43.14 -18.57 -16.26
N ALA A 1074 43.15 -17.34 -15.76
CA ALA A 1074 43.41 -16.13 -16.55
C ALA A 1074 44.89 -16.01 -17.01
N LEU A 1075 45.82 -16.59 -16.26
CA LEU A 1075 47.23 -16.69 -16.66
C LEU A 1075 47.39 -17.58 -17.90
N VAL A 1076 46.62 -18.67 -18.01
CA VAL A 1076 46.61 -19.54 -19.20
C VAL A 1076 46.02 -18.81 -20.41
N THR A 1077 44.94 -18.04 -20.25
CA THR A 1077 44.36 -17.29 -21.38
C THR A 1077 45.24 -16.13 -21.82
N ARG A 1078 45.86 -15.39 -20.89
CA ARG A 1078 46.86 -14.35 -21.23
C ARG A 1078 48.12 -14.94 -21.87
N ALA A 1079 48.64 -16.07 -21.39
CA ALA A 1079 49.76 -16.75 -22.04
C ALA A 1079 49.40 -17.21 -23.47
N ALA A 1080 48.19 -17.76 -23.68
CA ALA A 1080 47.73 -18.12 -25.02
C ALA A 1080 47.54 -16.90 -25.94
N HIS A 1081 47.11 -15.76 -25.40
CA HIS A 1081 47.04 -14.50 -26.14
C HIS A 1081 48.44 -14.02 -26.59
N HIS A 1082 49.36 -13.82 -25.65
CA HIS A 1082 50.68 -13.26 -25.94
C HIS A 1082 51.64 -14.22 -26.67
N TRP A 1083 51.49 -15.54 -26.52
CA TRP A 1083 52.42 -16.52 -27.13
C TRP A 1083 51.84 -17.30 -28.31
N ALA A 1084 50.51 -17.37 -28.47
CA ALA A 1084 49.86 -18.04 -29.60
C ALA A 1084 49.03 -17.10 -30.49
N GLY A 1085 49.02 -15.78 -30.21
CA GLY A 1085 48.42 -14.76 -31.07
C GLY A 1085 46.89 -14.75 -31.12
N ILE A 1086 46.22 -15.48 -30.21
CA ILE A 1086 44.76 -15.53 -30.12
C ILE A 1086 44.27 -14.20 -29.52
N PRO A 1087 43.33 -13.45 -30.12
CA PRO A 1087 42.82 -12.21 -29.53
C PRO A 1087 42.25 -12.41 -28.12
N PHE A 1088 42.42 -11.41 -27.23
CA PHE A 1088 41.95 -11.49 -25.84
C PHE A 1088 40.45 -11.17 -25.72
N GLU A 1089 39.63 -11.87 -26.50
CA GLU A 1089 38.17 -11.78 -26.49
C GLU A 1089 37.60 -13.10 -25.95
N LEU A 1090 36.61 -13.03 -25.04
CA LEU A 1090 36.14 -14.23 -24.32
C LEU A 1090 35.61 -15.31 -25.25
N ASP A 1091 34.88 -14.94 -26.29
CA ASP A 1091 34.29 -15.91 -27.23
C ASP A 1091 35.39 -16.60 -28.06
N LEU A 1092 36.35 -15.85 -28.62
CA LEU A 1092 37.47 -16.40 -29.38
C LEU A 1092 38.42 -17.26 -28.51
N LEU A 1093 38.63 -16.87 -27.25
CA LEU A 1093 39.36 -17.67 -26.27
C LEU A 1093 38.62 -18.97 -25.89
N LEU A 1094 37.28 -18.97 -25.87
CA LEU A 1094 36.46 -20.14 -25.56
C LEU A 1094 36.26 -21.07 -26.77
N GLU A 1095 36.20 -20.55 -28.00
CA GLU A 1095 36.20 -21.34 -29.23
C GLU A 1095 37.55 -22.02 -29.49
N SER A 1096 38.65 -21.38 -29.08
CA SER A 1096 40.02 -21.89 -29.27
C SER A 1096 40.26 -23.20 -28.53
N MET A 1097 40.35 -24.30 -29.29
CA MET A 1097 40.62 -25.63 -28.75
C MET A 1097 41.98 -25.74 -28.05
N LEU A 1098 42.96 -24.89 -28.41
CA LEU A 1098 44.25 -24.79 -27.72
C LEU A 1098 44.06 -24.28 -26.28
N VAL A 1099 43.27 -23.21 -26.10
CA VAL A 1099 42.92 -22.68 -24.78
C VAL A 1099 42.11 -23.70 -24.00
N GLN A 1100 41.13 -24.35 -24.63
CA GLN A 1100 40.32 -25.35 -23.96
C GLN A 1100 41.16 -26.55 -23.45
N ALA A 1101 42.04 -27.10 -24.28
CA ALA A 1101 42.95 -28.17 -23.86
C ALA A 1101 43.94 -27.70 -22.78
N GLY A 1102 44.53 -26.51 -22.92
CA GLY A 1102 45.43 -25.93 -21.93
C GLY A 1102 44.78 -25.75 -20.55
N LEU A 1103 43.55 -25.25 -20.51
CA LEU A 1103 42.74 -25.15 -19.29
C LEU A 1103 42.42 -26.53 -18.70
N SER A 1104 41.99 -27.50 -19.52
CA SER A 1104 41.68 -28.86 -19.06
C SER A 1104 42.92 -29.55 -18.46
N ILE A 1105 44.12 -29.34 -19.02
CA ILE A 1105 45.40 -29.83 -18.47
C ILE A 1105 45.74 -29.11 -17.16
N VAL A 1106 45.76 -27.77 -17.13
CA VAL A 1106 46.17 -27.01 -15.94
C VAL A 1106 45.22 -27.22 -14.77
N TRP A 1107 43.90 -27.28 -14.99
CA TRP A 1107 42.93 -27.60 -13.94
C TRP A 1107 43.14 -29.03 -13.40
N THR A 1108 43.50 -30.00 -14.24
CA THR A 1108 43.80 -31.36 -13.80
C THR A 1108 45.10 -31.42 -12.99
N LEU A 1109 46.14 -30.67 -13.37
CA LEU A 1109 47.38 -30.55 -12.58
C LEU A 1109 47.14 -29.85 -11.23
N MET A 1110 46.28 -28.82 -11.18
CA MET A 1110 45.87 -28.19 -9.93
C MET A 1110 45.07 -29.14 -9.04
N ALA A 1111 44.13 -29.90 -9.60
CA ALA A 1111 43.37 -30.92 -8.87
C ALA A 1111 44.29 -32.02 -8.29
N LEU A 1112 45.25 -32.51 -9.09
CA LEU A 1112 46.27 -33.46 -8.67
C LEU A 1112 47.10 -32.90 -7.51
N GLY A 1113 47.57 -31.65 -7.61
CA GLY A 1113 48.31 -30.98 -6.54
C GLY A 1113 47.49 -30.82 -5.24
N LEU A 1114 46.20 -30.52 -5.34
CA LEU A 1114 45.28 -30.46 -4.20
C LEU A 1114 45.02 -31.84 -3.58
N MET A 1115 44.85 -32.89 -4.39
CA MET A 1115 44.61 -34.24 -3.89
C MET A 1115 45.87 -34.84 -3.24
N ILE A 1116 47.05 -34.71 -3.87
CA ILE A 1116 48.32 -35.11 -3.29
C ILE A 1116 48.60 -34.30 -2.01
N GLY A 1117 48.46 -32.97 -2.05
CA GLY A 1117 48.66 -32.11 -0.88
C GLY A 1117 47.68 -32.39 0.26
N GLY A 1118 46.42 -32.71 -0.05
CA GLY A 1118 45.40 -33.11 0.91
C GLY A 1118 45.67 -34.48 1.52
N HIS A 1119 46.16 -35.45 0.74
CA HIS A 1119 46.59 -36.76 1.21
C HIS A 1119 47.82 -36.65 2.13
N LEU A 1120 48.91 -36.02 1.67
CA LEU A 1120 50.17 -35.84 2.40
C LEU A 1120 50.03 -35.02 3.69
N ARG A 1121 49.06 -34.09 3.77
CA ARG A 1121 48.77 -33.30 4.98
C ARG A 1121 47.59 -33.85 5.79
N HIS A 1122 47.06 -35.02 5.43
CA HIS A 1122 45.87 -35.66 6.02
C HIS A 1122 44.64 -34.74 6.12
N ARG A 1123 44.52 -33.75 5.22
CA ARG A 1123 43.39 -32.82 5.12
C ARG A 1123 42.39 -33.29 4.08
N ARG A 1124 41.44 -34.12 4.53
CA ARG A 1124 40.34 -34.67 3.72
C ARG A 1124 39.56 -33.59 2.96
N GLU A 1125 39.38 -32.40 3.52
CA GLU A 1125 38.73 -31.24 2.88
C GLU A 1125 39.47 -30.80 1.60
N VAL A 1126 40.79 -30.64 1.68
CA VAL A 1126 41.63 -30.22 0.54
C VAL A 1126 41.65 -31.29 -0.55
N TRP A 1127 41.66 -32.57 -0.16
CA TRP A 1127 41.49 -33.69 -1.08
C TRP A 1127 40.13 -33.67 -1.78
N LEU A 1128 39.04 -33.40 -1.05
CA LEU A 1128 37.69 -33.32 -1.59
C LEU A 1128 37.51 -32.14 -2.56
N ILE A 1129 38.16 -31.00 -2.31
CA ILE A 1129 38.19 -29.86 -3.24
C ILE A 1129 38.89 -30.23 -4.54
N GLY A 1130 40.03 -30.94 -4.48
CA GLY A 1130 40.70 -31.47 -5.66
C GLY A 1130 39.85 -32.48 -6.44
N ALA A 1131 39.17 -33.40 -5.75
CA ALA A 1131 38.25 -34.36 -6.38
C ALA A 1131 37.02 -33.67 -7.02
N ALA A 1132 36.52 -32.58 -6.43
CA ALA A 1132 35.44 -31.78 -6.99
C ALA A 1132 35.89 -30.99 -8.25
N LEU A 1133 37.11 -30.45 -8.25
CA LEU A 1133 37.70 -29.82 -9.45
C LEU A 1133 37.87 -30.85 -10.59
N ILE A 1134 38.26 -32.09 -10.26
CA ILE A 1134 38.28 -33.19 -11.23
C ILE A 1134 36.88 -33.49 -11.80
N ALA A 1135 35.84 -33.53 -10.97
CA ALA A 1135 34.47 -33.72 -11.45
C ALA A 1135 34.00 -32.57 -12.36
N LEU A 1136 34.46 -31.34 -12.11
CA LEU A 1136 34.21 -30.18 -12.97
C LEU A 1136 34.94 -30.31 -14.33
N VAL A 1137 36.21 -30.76 -14.35
CA VAL A 1137 36.92 -31.04 -15.61
C VAL A 1137 36.20 -32.13 -16.41
N VAL A 1138 35.79 -33.22 -15.78
CA VAL A 1138 34.98 -34.28 -16.43
C VAL A 1138 33.72 -33.70 -17.07
N ALA A 1139 32.96 -32.90 -16.32
CA ALA A 1139 31.73 -32.28 -16.84
C ALA A 1139 32.03 -31.32 -18.01
N LYS A 1140 33.11 -30.54 -17.92
CA LYS A 1140 33.57 -29.66 -19.01
C LYS A 1140 33.82 -30.44 -20.30
N LEU A 1141 34.54 -31.56 -20.24
CA LEU A 1141 34.75 -32.44 -21.41
C LEU A 1141 33.41 -32.85 -22.02
N ILE A 1142 32.49 -33.35 -21.19
CA ILE A 1142 31.20 -33.93 -21.61
C ILE A 1142 30.22 -32.90 -22.19
N PHE A 1143 30.28 -31.62 -21.79
CA PHE A 1143 29.34 -30.59 -22.28
C PHE A 1143 29.96 -29.61 -23.28
N VAL A 1144 31.21 -29.17 -23.07
CA VAL A 1144 31.84 -28.12 -23.88
C VAL A 1144 32.59 -28.72 -25.06
N GLU A 1145 33.52 -29.64 -24.82
CA GLU A 1145 34.37 -30.20 -25.88
C GLU A 1145 33.60 -31.20 -26.77
N LEU A 1146 32.47 -31.71 -26.27
CA LEU A 1146 31.54 -32.63 -26.95
C LEU A 1146 30.61 -31.95 -27.97
N SER A 1147 30.44 -30.63 -27.91
CA SER A 1147 29.60 -29.86 -28.85
C SER A 1147 30.40 -29.21 -29.99
N ASN A 1148 31.64 -28.76 -29.73
CA ASN A 1148 32.49 -28.08 -30.71
C ASN A 1148 33.05 -29.05 -31.78
N ARG A 1149 32.88 -28.76 -33.08
CA ARG A 1149 32.96 -29.72 -34.21
C ARG A 1149 34.36 -30.30 -34.53
N GLY A 1150 35.42 -29.92 -33.80
CA GLY A 1150 36.78 -30.43 -34.01
C GLY A 1150 36.98 -31.88 -33.54
N GLY A 1151 36.93 -32.85 -34.46
CA GLY A 1151 36.99 -34.28 -34.11
C GLY A 1151 38.28 -34.75 -33.42
N LEU A 1152 39.46 -34.39 -33.95
CA LEU A 1152 40.73 -35.00 -33.53
C LEU A 1152 41.21 -34.49 -32.16
N ALA A 1153 41.22 -33.17 -31.94
CA ALA A 1153 41.64 -32.58 -30.67
C ALA A 1153 40.71 -32.96 -29.50
N ARG A 1154 39.40 -33.13 -29.76
CA ARG A 1154 38.44 -33.68 -28.79
C ARG A 1154 38.85 -35.07 -28.32
N ILE A 1155 39.17 -35.98 -29.26
CA ILE A 1155 39.61 -37.35 -28.95
C ILE A 1155 40.88 -37.32 -28.07
N VAL A 1156 41.86 -36.48 -28.40
CA VAL A 1156 43.09 -36.32 -27.60
C VAL A 1156 42.81 -35.81 -26.18
N SER A 1157 41.91 -34.83 -26.01
CA SER A 1157 41.56 -34.29 -24.69
C SER A 1157 40.85 -35.32 -23.79
N PHE A 1158 39.85 -36.02 -24.34
CA PHE A 1158 39.13 -37.09 -23.62
C PHE A 1158 40.06 -38.24 -23.20
N ILE A 1159 40.99 -38.65 -24.06
CA ILE A 1159 41.99 -39.68 -23.74
C ILE A 1159 42.99 -39.16 -22.70
N GLY A 1160 43.53 -37.96 -22.88
CA GLY A 1160 44.56 -37.39 -22.00
C GLY A 1160 44.07 -37.20 -20.56
N VAL A 1161 42.87 -36.63 -20.38
CA VAL A 1161 42.26 -36.51 -19.04
C VAL A 1161 41.81 -37.87 -18.51
N GLY A 1162 41.30 -38.77 -19.35
CA GLY A 1162 40.97 -40.15 -18.96
C GLY A 1162 42.16 -40.90 -18.34
N VAL A 1163 43.35 -40.76 -18.93
CA VAL A 1163 44.61 -41.31 -18.38
C VAL A 1163 45.01 -40.63 -17.07
N LEU A 1164 44.94 -39.30 -16.98
CA LEU A 1164 45.24 -38.57 -15.74
C LEU A 1164 44.32 -38.97 -14.57
N LEU A 1165 43.04 -39.26 -14.83
CA LEU A 1165 42.09 -39.73 -13.81
C LEU A 1165 42.40 -41.14 -13.32
N LEU A 1166 42.91 -42.04 -14.18
CA LEU A 1166 43.38 -43.36 -13.77
C LEU A 1166 44.60 -43.25 -12.83
N VAL A 1167 45.53 -42.33 -13.12
CA VAL A 1167 46.70 -42.03 -12.26
C VAL A 1167 46.25 -41.50 -10.90
N VAL A 1168 45.30 -40.56 -10.86
CA VAL A 1168 44.73 -40.03 -9.60
C VAL A 1168 44.07 -41.13 -8.76
N GLY A 1169 43.30 -42.01 -9.40
CA GLY A 1169 42.61 -43.13 -8.74
C GLY A 1169 43.55 -44.14 -8.08
N TYR A 1170 44.82 -44.19 -8.50
CA TYR A 1170 45.86 -45.04 -7.91
C TYR A 1170 46.65 -44.32 -6.81
N PHE A 1171 47.12 -43.10 -7.04
CA PHE A 1171 48.07 -42.42 -6.15
C PHE A 1171 47.46 -41.59 -5.01
N ALA A 1172 46.16 -41.24 -5.07
CA ALA A 1172 45.54 -40.35 -4.09
C ALA A 1172 44.20 -40.89 -3.55
N PRO A 1173 44.20 -41.98 -2.75
CA PRO A 1173 42.98 -42.48 -2.11
C PRO A 1173 42.40 -41.48 -1.09
N LEU A 1174 41.08 -41.55 -0.86
CA LEU A 1174 40.36 -40.70 0.09
C LEU A 1174 40.89 -40.90 1.53
N PRO A 1175 41.38 -39.84 2.21
CA PRO A 1175 41.79 -39.96 3.61
C PRO A 1175 40.63 -40.42 4.51
N PRO A 1176 40.86 -41.38 5.43
CA PRO A 1176 39.82 -41.89 6.32
C PRO A 1176 39.18 -40.75 7.13
N LYS A 1177 37.89 -40.87 7.43
CA LYS A 1177 37.26 -39.93 8.37
C LYS A 1177 37.94 -40.15 9.73
N ARG A 1178 38.38 -39.08 10.39
CA ARG A 1178 38.75 -39.19 11.81
C ARG A 1178 37.52 -39.72 12.55
N VAL A 1179 37.69 -40.82 13.27
CA VAL A 1179 36.69 -41.29 14.22
C VAL A 1179 36.81 -40.37 15.43
N GLU A 1180 35.84 -39.48 15.59
CA GLU A 1180 35.60 -38.82 16.87
C GLU A 1180 35.17 -39.93 17.83
N ALA A 1181 35.98 -40.18 18.86
CA ALA A 1181 35.68 -41.23 19.82
C ALA A 1181 34.42 -40.85 20.61
N GLU A 1182 33.37 -41.67 20.50
CA GLU A 1182 32.19 -41.50 21.35
C GLU A 1182 32.61 -41.68 22.82
N PRO A 1183 32.17 -40.80 23.73
CA PRO A 1183 32.45 -40.98 25.15
C PRO A 1183 31.76 -42.26 25.63
N VAL A 1184 32.51 -43.10 26.35
CA VAL A 1184 31.97 -44.34 26.92
C VAL A 1184 30.88 -43.98 27.93
N ALA A 1185 29.63 -44.27 27.58
CA ALA A 1185 28.50 -44.15 28.50
C ALA A 1185 28.57 -45.23 29.59
N ASP A 1186 28.11 -44.89 30.79
CA ASP A 1186 28.22 -45.75 31.96
C ASP A 1186 27.56 -47.12 31.78
N LYS A 1187 28.24 -48.18 32.25
CA LYS A 1187 27.58 -49.42 32.61
C LYS A 1187 26.89 -49.24 33.97
N PRO A 1188 25.63 -49.68 34.14
CA PRO A 1188 25.01 -49.70 35.46
C PRO A 1188 25.79 -50.62 36.41
N VAL A 1189 25.91 -50.18 37.66
CA VAL A 1189 26.48 -50.96 38.77
C VAL A 1189 25.46 -52.07 39.15
N PRO A 1190 25.90 -53.32 39.42
CA PRO A 1190 25.00 -54.35 39.91
C PRO A 1190 24.59 -54.09 41.37
N ASP A 1191 23.34 -54.41 41.72
CA ASP A 1191 22.83 -54.26 43.08
C ASP A 1191 23.61 -55.11 44.10
N THR A 1192 23.81 -54.53 45.29
CA THR A 1192 24.57 -55.16 46.38
C THR A 1192 23.68 -56.02 47.26
N GLU A 1193 23.77 -57.35 47.12
CA GLU A 1193 23.38 -58.26 48.19
C GLU A 1193 24.54 -58.45 49.19
N GLY A 1194 24.23 -58.29 50.48
CA GLY A 1194 24.69 -59.25 51.48
C GLY A 1194 26.00 -59.01 52.26
N VAL A 1195 25.83 -58.49 53.48
CA VAL A 1195 26.40 -59.05 54.73
C VAL A 1195 27.92 -59.04 54.96
N SER A 1196 28.34 -58.14 55.87
CA SER A 1196 29.45 -58.19 56.84
C SER A 1196 30.83 -58.78 56.46
N SER A 1197 31.86 -57.94 56.59
CA SER A 1197 32.63 -57.85 57.86
C SER A 1197 33.34 -56.51 57.99
#